data_AF-A0A6V7M2E5-F1
#
_entry.id   AF-A0A6V7M2E5-F1
#
_cell.length_a   1.000
_cell.length_b   1.000
_cell.length_c   1.000
_cell.angle_alpha   90.00
_cell.angle_beta   90.00
_cell.angle_gamma   90.00
#
_symmetry.space_group_name_H-M   'P 1'
#
loop_
_entity.id
_entity.type
_entity.pdbx_description
1 polymer ?
#
loop_
_entity_poly.entity_id
_entity_poly.type
_entity_poly.pdbx_seq_one_letter_code
_entity_poly.pdbx_strand_id
1 'polypeptide(L)'
;IEYADMLKRVEPLREELYSLERQAETNKEKGEEVKNLIAQLELSIASYKEEYAQLISQAQAIKTDLENVQGKVDRSIALIKSLVIERERWEATSETFRSQMSTIIGDVLLSSAFLAYAGYFDQHYRQNLFTTWCQHLQQANLQFRPDIARTEYLSNPDERLRWQANSLPTDDLCTENAIMLKRFNRYPLIIDPSGQATEFIMQEFKDRKITKTSFLDDSFRKNLESALRFGNPLLVQDVENYDPILNPVLNRELRRTGGRVLITLGDQDIDLSPSFVIFLSTRDPTVEFPPDICSRVTFVNFTVTRSSLQSQCLNQVLKAERPDIDEKRSDLLKLQGEFHLRLRQLEKSLLQALNDAKGKILDDDSVITTLETLKQEAADISKKVEETDKVIGEIETVSQQYMPLSQACSNMYFTMDSLNQIHFLYQYSLKMFLDIFTSVLSQNSKLTGISDYTQRLSLITSDLFSVCYERVARGMLHADRLTFALLLCRIHLKGIATEPTYDAEFTFFLRGKEGVLNVRGPMIQSLSSEQQEAMLRLSLRLGAFKELAQNIQDNSVDFANWLQSSTPETHVPKLWHEVDNKPLSPIGVAIHQLLLIQAFRPDRVIAAASLFINAALGDKFMAAAEVELDFASVVENQLKAAVPALLCSVPGFDASGRVDDLAAELGKQIVSIAIGSAEGFNQADRAINMAVKAGRWVMLKNVHLAPQWLVQLEKKLHSLQPHAGFRLFLTMEINPKVPVNLLRAGRIFVFEPPPGIRANLLRTFSTVPASRMMKAPNERARLYFLLAWFHAIVQERLRYSPLGWAKHYEFNESDLRVACDTLDTWIDSTAMGRTNLPPEKVPWDALVTLLSQCIYGGKIDNDYDQRLLTSFLKKLFTPRSFEADFALVANVDGNQRHITMPDGTRRDHFLKWIESLSDRQTPSWLGLPNNAEKVLLTTRGTDLVSKLLKMQQLEDEDELAYSNEESLIDTPREAEADGRPSWMRVLHNSASTWLQLLPKHLQTLRRTVENIKDPLYRYFEREVNSGAKLLQDVIHDLEDVVLICQGEKKQTNYHRTMLSELVKGILPAGWRRYTVPRGCTVIQWITDFSHRVSQLQEVSRLVSQGGAKEIKSFPVWLGGLLNPEAYITATRQCIAQANSWSLEELQLDVTIGDGDNIATDECSFAVTGLKLQGALCKDNQLYLTSTIMTDLPVTMLRWSRSSSDDVKRGKLSLPVYLNSTRTELLFTVDLNTAPHQDPHSFYERGVAVLTSTALN
;
A
#
# COMPACT_ATOMS: atom_id res chain seq x y z
N ILE A 1 101.20 -82.67 124.24
CA ILE A 1 101.01 -82.79 122.77
C ILE A 1 99.54 -82.61 122.34
N GLU A 2 98.54 -82.46 123.22
CA GLU A 2 97.16 -82.07 122.78
C GLU A 2 96.61 -80.75 123.37
N TYR A 3 97.30 -80.09 124.32
CA TYR A 3 96.80 -78.85 124.94
C TYR A 3 97.27 -77.55 124.25
N ALA A 4 98.33 -77.61 123.43
CA ALA A 4 98.91 -76.43 122.75
C ALA A 4 98.26 -76.11 121.39
N ASP A 5 97.55 -77.06 120.77
CA ASP A 5 96.92 -76.89 119.45
C ASP A 5 95.46 -76.41 119.52
N MET A 6 94.75 -76.59 120.65
CA MET A 6 93.36 -76.12 120.78
C MET A 6 93.27 -74.64 121.20
N LEU A 7 94.22 -74.15 122.00
CA LEU A 7 94.25 -72.76 122.49
C LEU A 7 94.65 -71.75 121.39
N LYS A 8 95.52 -72.14 120.44
CA LYS A 8 95.93 -71.28 119.31
C LYS A 8 94.86 -71.09 118.22
N ARG A 9 93.79 -71.89 118.22
CA ARG A 9 92.71 -71.80 117.19
C ARG A 9 91.51 -70.96 117.63
N VAL A 10 91.20 -70.85 118.92
CA VAL A 10 89.92 -70.28 119.39
C VAL A 10 89.98 -68.76 119.62
N GLU A 11 91.15 -68.23 119.99
CA GLU A 11 91.31 -66.79 120.29
C GLU A 11 91.14 -65.89 119.05
N PRO A 12 91.73 -66.20 117.87
CA PRO A 12 91.57 -65.36 116.66
C PRO A 12 90.13 -65.35 116.13
N LEU A 13 89.42 -66.49 116.24
CA LEU A 13 88.03 -66.63 115.77
C LEU A 13 87.04 -65.82 116.62
N ARG A 14 87.31 -65.62 117.93
CA ARG A 14 86.48 -64.76 118.78
C ARG A 14 86.65 -63.28 118.46
N GLU A 15 87.88 -62.86 118.16
CA GLU A 15 88.18 -61.49 117.74
C GLU A 15 87.55 -61.16 116.38
N GLU A 16 87.61 -62.11 115.43
CA GLU A 16 87.03 -61.96 114.09
C GLU A 16 85.49 -61.88 114.14
N LEU A 17 84.83 -62.68 114.98
CA LEU A 17 83.38 -62.65 115.17
C LEU A 17 82.91 -61.32 115.79
N TYR A 18 83.66 -60.78 116.77
CA TYR A 18 83.38 -59.46 117.34
C TYR A 18 83.57 -58.32 116.31
N SER A 19 84.57 -58.45 115.42
CA SER A 19 84.79 -57.48 114.35
C SER A 19 83.67 -57.51 113.30
N LEU A 20 83.17 -58.71 112.97
CA LEU A 20 82.08 -58.92 112.02
C LEU A 20 80.73 -58.47 112.58
N GLU A 21 80.45 -58.69 113.87
CA GLU A 21 79.25 -58.15 114.52
C GLU A 21 79.24 -56.62 114.50
N ARG A 22 80.38 -55.97 114.79
CA ARG A 22 80.49 -54.51 114.76
C ARG A 22 80.36 -53.94 113.34
N GLN A 23 80.92 -54.62 112.34
CA GLN A 23 80.78 -54.24 110.92
C GLN A 23 79.35 -54.47 110.40
N ALA A 24 78.67 -55.53 110.86
CA ALA A 24 77.27 -55.78 110.52
C ALA A 24 76.34 -54.70 111.09
N GLU A 25 76.61 -54.23 112.30
CA GLU A 25 75.85 -53.15 112.94
C GLU A 25 76.04 -51.81 112.21
N THR A 26 77.29 -51.45 111.86
CA THR A 26 77.56 -50.23 111.06
C THR A 26 76.97 -50.31 109.65
N ASN A 27 76.94 -51.48 109.02
CA ASN A 27 76.30 -51.65 107.71
C ASN A 27 74.77 -51.60 107.80
N LYS A 28 74.18 -51.98 108.94
CA LYS A 28 72.73 -51.87 109.18
C LYS A 28 72.30 -50.40 109.28
N GLU A 29 73.06 -49.59 110.02
CA GLU A 29 72.81 -48.15 110.14
C GLU A 29 72.94 -47.44 108.78
N LYS A 30 73.99 -47.73 108.01
CA LYS A 30 74.14 -47.20 106.64
C LYS A 30 73.02 -47.66 105.70
N GLY A 31 72.51 -48.88 105.89
CA GLY A 31 71.37 -49.42 105.15
C GLY A 31 70.06 -48.68 105.45
N GLU A 32 69.85 -48.24 106.69
CA GLU A 32 68.70 -47.42 107.08
C GLU A 32 68.82 -45.97 106.56
N GLU A 33 70.01 -45.36 106.59
CA GLU A 33 70.23 -44.04 106.00
C GLU A 33 69.93 -44.02 104.49
N VAL A 34 70.42 -45.01 103.74
CA VAL A 34 70.16 -45.10 102.29
C VAL A 34 68.68 -45.37 102.00
N LYS A 35 68.00 -46.18 102.81
CA LYS A 35 66.54 -46.39 102.69
C LYS A 35 65.77 -45.10 102.92
N ASN A 36 66.15 -44.30 103.91
CA ASN A 36 65.51 -43.01 104.17
C ASN A 36 65.75 -42.00 103.04
N LEU A 37 66.95 -42.00 102.45
CA LEU A 37 67.28 -41.16 101.29
C LEU A 37 66.49 -41.58 100.03
N ILE A 38 66.34 -42.88 99.79
CA ILE A 38 65.52 -43.39 98.67
C ILE A 38 64.05 -43.03 98.88
N ALA A 39 63.52 -43.16 100.10
CA ALA A 39 62.14 -42.76 100.40
C ALA A 39 61.91 -41.26 100.18
N GLN A 40 62.88 -40.39 100.54
CA GLN A 40 62.82 -38.96 100.24
C GLN A 40 62.87 -38.66 98.74
N LEU A 41 63.72 -39.36 97.98
CA LEU A 41 63.82 -39.19 96.52
C LEU A 41 62.57 -39.71 95.80
N GLU A 42 61.97 -40.82 96.26
CA GLU A 42 60.70 -41.33 95.72
C GLU A 42 59.54 -40.35 95.96
N LEU A 43 59.47 -39.75 97.15
CA LEU A 43 58.52 -38.67 97.46
C LEU A 43 58.74 -37.44 96.57
N SER A 44 60.00 -37.03 96.39
CA SER A 44 60.37 -35.89 95.53
C SER A 44 60.00 -36.15 94.06
N ILE A 45 60.32 -37.33 93.53
CA ILE A 45 59.98 -37.76 92.15
C ILE A 45 58.46 -37.89 91.97
N ALA A 46 57.72 -38.37 92.96
CA ALA A 46 56.27 -38.41 92.91
C ALA A 46 55.67 -37.00 92.81
N SER A 47 56.18 -36.04 93.60
CA SER A 47 55.75 -34.64 93.51
C SER A 47 56.07 -34.01 92.15
N TYR A 48 57.27 -34.27 91.59
CA TYR A 48 57.63 -33.76 90.27
C TYR A 48 56.85 -34.41 89.13
N LYS A 49 56.46 -35.68 89.25
CA LYS A 49 55.55 -36.31 88.27
C LYS A 49 54.16 -35.67 88.30
N GLU A 50 53.68 -35.28 89.47
CA GLU A 50 52.39 -34.61 89.64
C GLU A 50 52.44 -33.17 89.09
N GLU A 51 53.50 -32.40 89.38
CA GLU A 51 53.73 -31.09 88.75
C GLU A 51 53.89 -31.19 87.23
N TYR A 52 54.63 -32.20 86.73
CA TYR A 52 54.81 -32.41 85.30
C TYR A 52 53.50 -32.78 84.59
N ALA A 53 52.63 -33.57 85.25
CA ALA A 53 51.30 -33.89 84.75
C ALA A 53 50.39 -32.65 84.71
N GLN A 54 50.46 -31.78 85.72
CA GLN A 54 49.75 -30.50 85.73
C GLN A 54 50.25 -29.56 84.62
N LEU A 55 51.56 -29.46 84.42
CA LEU A 55 52.17 -28.68 83.33
C LEU A 55 51.80 -29.21 81.95
N ILE A 56 51.75 -30.52 81.74
CA ILE A 56 51.28 -31.11 80.47
C ILE A 56 49.78 -30.84 80.27
N SER A 57 48.96 -30.97 81.31
CA SER A 57 47.54 -30.64 81.22
C SER A 57 47.32 -29.16 80.88
N GLN A 58 48.11 -28.26 81.46
CA GLN A 58 48.05 -26.83 81.15
C GLN A 58 48.57 -26.55 79.73
N ALA A 59 49.67 -27.17 79.31
CA ALA A 59 50.20 -27.03 77.95
C ALA A 59 49.22 -27.57 76.90
N GLN A 60 48.54 -28.69 77.18
CA GLN A 60 47.52 -29.26 76.32
C GLN A 60 46.27 -28.37 76.29
N ALA A 61 45.82 -27.85 77.43
CA ALA A 61 44.71 -26.89 77.49
C ALA A 61 45.02 -25.62 76.69
N ILE A 62 46.21 -25.04 76.87
CA ILE A 62 46.67 -23.87 76.12
C ILE A 62 46.79 -24.19 74.62
N LYS A 63 47.28 -25.37 74.25
CA LYS A 63 47.36 -25.79 72.84
C LYS A 63 45.97 -25.91 72.21
N THR A 64 45.02 -26.50 72.93
CA THR A 64 43.63 -26.65 72.47
C THR A 64 42.95 -25.27 72.36
N ASP A 65 43.20 -24.38 73.32
CA ASP A 65 42.75 -22.99 73.25
C ASP A 65 43.39 -22.22 72.09
N LEU A 66 44.68 -22.43 71.81
CA LEU A 66 45.38 -21.86 70.66
C LEU A 66 44.79 -22.37 69.34
N GLU A 67 44.51 -23.67 69.22
CA GLU A 67 43.85 -24.25 68.05
C GLU A 67 42.43 -23.69 67.87
N ASN A 68 41.67 -23.53 68.97
CA ASN A 68 40.34 -22.92 68.94
C ASN A 68 40.38 -21.43 68.56
N VAL A 69 41.35 -20.67 69.08
CA VAL A 69 41.55 -19.26 68.76
C VAL A 69 42.02 -19.12 67.31
N GLN A 70 42.94 -19.96 66.85
CA GLN A 70 43.38 -19.98 65.46
C GLN A 70 42.21 -20.27 64.51
N GLY A 71 41.40 -21.28 64.82
CA GLY A 71 40.18 -21.58 64.06
C GLY A 71 39.14 -20.45 64.09
N LYS A 72 39.06 -19.65 65.16
CA LYS A 72 38.23 -18.43 65.21
C LYS A 72 38.82 -17.29 64.38
N VAL A 73 40.15 -17.13 64.40
CA VAL A 73 40.87 -16.13 63.61
C VAL A 73 40.73 -16.44 62.11
N ASP A 74 40.97 -17.67 61.69
CA ASP A 74 40.86 -18.07 60.29
C ASP A 74 39.42 -17.89 59.77
N ARG A 75 38.40 -18.26 60.57
CA ARG A 75 36.99 -17.98 60.27
C ARG A 75 36.69 -16.48 60.18
N SER A 76 37.25 -15.67 61.08
CA SER A 76 37.08 -14.22 61.03
C SER A 76 37.70 -13.59 59.79
N ILE A 77 38.87 -14.07 59.35
CA ILE A 77 39.55 -13.60 58.16
C ILE A 77 38.75 -13.96 56.90
N ALA A 78 38.21 -15.18 56.83
CA ALA A 78 37.36 -15.60 55.72
C ALA A 78 36.05 -14.79 55.65
N LEU A 79 35.38 -14.61 56.79
CA LEU A 79 34.16 -13.82 56.88
C LEU A 79 34.40 -12.35 56.52
N ILE A 80 35.47 -11.73 57.04
CA ILE A 80 35.83 -10.34 56.70
C ILE A 80 36.14 -10.22 55.22
N LYS A 81 36.93 -11.13 54.63
CA LYS A 81 37.19 -11.12 53.18
C LYS A 81 35.89 -11.21 52.38
N SER A 82 34.93 -12.05 52.81
CA SER A 82 33.64 -12.17 52.13
C SER A 82 32.78 -10.91 52.27
N LEU A 83 32.71 -10.34 53.48
CA LEU A 83 31.97 -9.10 53.74
C LEU A 83 32.59 -7.88 53.06
N VAL A 84 33.91 -7.85 52.85
CA VAL A 84 34.58 -6.78 52.10
C VAL A 84 34.14 -6.80 50.63
N ILE A 85 34.09 -7.97 50.00
CA ILE A 85 33.59 -8.11 48.61
C ILE A 85 32.13 -7.64 48.53
N GLU A 86 31.29 -8.02 49.50
CA GLU A 86 29.89 -7.61 49.51
C GLU A 86 29.73 -6.11 49.81
N ARG A 87 30.59 -5.54 50.67
CA ARG A 87 30.65 -4.09 50.91
C ARG A 87 31.04 -3.35 49.64
N GLU A 88 32.06 -3.80 48.92
CA GLU A 88 32.49 -3.20 47.64
C GLU A 88 31.36 -3.27 46.60
N ARG A 89 30.64 -4.41 46.53
CA ARG A 89 29.46 -4.55 45.68
C ARG A 89 28.33 -3.59 46.08
N TRP A 90 28.06 -3.44 47.37
CA TRP A 90 27.04 -2.50 47.86
C TRP A 90 27.47 -1.04 47.69
N GLU A 91 28.76 -0.73 47.81
CA GLU A 91 29.32 0.57 47.49
C GLU A 91 29.13 0.88 46.01
N ALA A 92 29.42 -0.07 45.11
CA ALA A 92 29.15 0.06 43.68
C ALA A 92 27.65 0.22 43.38
N THR A 93 26.78 -0.55 44.06
CA THR A 93 25.31 -0.46 43.90
C THR A 93 24.79 0.88 44.42
N SER A 94 25.31 1.34 45.56
CA SER A 94 24.98 2.63 46.18
C SER A 94 25.42 3.80 45.30
N GLU A 95 26.60 3.70 44.68
CA GLU A 95 27.07 4.68 43.70
C GLU A 95 26.20 4.68 42.44
N THR A 96 25.77 3.49 41.99
CA THR A 96 24.79 3.35 40.90
C THR A 96 23.46 4.02 41.25
N PHE A 97 22.93 3.81 42.47
CA PHE A 97 21.72 4.49 42.94
C PHE A 97 21.90 6.00 43.08
N ARG A 98 23.09 6.46 43.50
CA ARG A 98 23.39 7.91 43.54
C ARG A 98 23.36 8.52 42.13
N SER A 99 23.90 7.82 41.13
CA SER A 99 23.84 8.21 39.72
C SER A 99 22.41 8.17 39.16
N GLN A 100 21.63 7.15 39.50
CA GLN A 100 20.20 7.09 39.13
C GLN A 100 19.39 8.21 39.79
N MET A 101 19.68 8.53 41.05
CA MET A 101 19.00 9.60 41.78
C MET A 101 19.32 10.99 41.23
N SER A 102 20.54 11.20 40.70
CA SER A 102 20.89 12.48 40.07
C SER A 102 20.20 12.67 38.70
N THR A 103 19.86 11.59 38.01
CA THR A 103 19.22 11.59 36.68
C THR A 103 17.70 11.42 36.71
N ILE A 104 17.11 11.07 37.86
CA ILE A 104 15.68 10.70 37.99
C ILE A 104 14.72 11.81 37.52
N ILE A 105 15.08 13.08 37.72
CA ILE A 105 14.21 14.20 37.33
C ILE A 105 14.06 14.24 35.81
N GLY A 106 15.17 14.12 35.07
CA GLY A 106 15.17 14.07 33.62
C GLY A 106 14.48 12.82 33.08
N ASP A 107 14.81 11.65 33.65
CA ASP A 107 14.23 10.36 33.25
C ASP A 107 12.70 10.31 33.42
N VAL A 108 12.20 10.80 34.55
CA VAL A 108 10.76 10.86 34.84
C VAL A 108 10.07 11.87 33.93
N LEU A 109 10.70 13.00 33.62
CA LEU A 109 10.13 13.99 32.71
C LEU A 109 9.98 13.42 31.29
N LEU A 110 11.03 12.77 30.76
CA LEU A 110 10.99 12.09 29.46
C LEU A 110 9.91 11.01 29.42
N SER A 111 9.87 10.17 30.46
CA SER A 111 8.88 9.09 30.57
C SER A 111 7.45 9.62 30.67
N SER A 112 7.23 10.72 31.40
CA SER A 112 5.92 11.35 31.55
C SER A 112 5.46 12.01 30.25
N ALA A 113 6.37 12.71 29.55
CA ALA A 113 6.10 13.29 28.23
C ALA A 113 5.73 12.20 27.22
N PHE A 114 6.44 11.06 27.27
CA PHE A 114 6.14 9.90 26.45
C PHE A 114 4.71 9.37 26.71
N LEU A 115 4.35 9.07 27.96
CA LEU A 115 3.02 8.57 28.30
C LEU A 115 1.88 9.57 28.00
N ALA A 116 2.16 10.87 28.03
CA ALA A 116 1.16 11.92 27.81
C ALA A 116 0.91 12.23 26.33
N TYR A 117 1.97 12.28 25.51
CA TYR A 117 1.92 12.83 24.15
C TYR A 117 2.29 11.83 23.05
N ALA A 118 3.11 10.83 23.34
CA ALA A 118 3.67 9.95 22.31
C ALA A 118 2.62 9.01 21.69
N GLY A 119 1.56 8.66 22.43
CA GLY A 119 0.63 7.60 22.04
C GLY A 119 -0.16 7.83 20.76
N TYR A 120 -0.37 9.08 20.32
CA TYR A 120 -1.01 9.37 19.03
C TYR A 120 -0.10 9.06 17.82
N PHE A 121 1.21 9.22 18.01
CA PHE A 121 2.20 9.15 16.94
C PHE A 121 2.68 7.72 16.69
N ASP A 122 3.19 7.48 15.48
CA ASP A 122 3.88 6.26 15.10
C ASP A 122 5.27 6.13 15.77
N GLN A 123 5.91 4.97 15.60
CA GLN A 123 7.20 4.68 16.22
C GLN A 123 8.29 5.71 15.86
N HIS A 124 8.35 6.16 14.61
CA HIS A 124 9.38 7.10 14.15
C HIS A 124 9.18 8.49 14.74
N TYR A 125 7.97 9.04 14.70
CA TYR A 125 7.66 10.33 15.31
C TYR A 125 7.90 10.29 16.82
N ARG A 126 7.64 9.17 17.50
CA ARG A 126 7.99 9.00 18.92
C ARG A 126 9.49 9.11 19.16
N GLN A 127 10.30 8.46 18.33
CA GLN A 127 11.76 8.53 18.43
C GLN A 127 12.26 9.96 18.19
N ASN A 128 11.74 10.65 17.17
CA ASN A 128 12.09 12.04 16.89
C ASN A 128 11.70 12.98 18.04
N LEU A 129 10.49 12.83 18.58
CA LEU A 129 10.03 13.59 19.75
C LEU A 129 10.96 13.33 20.94
N PHE A 130 11.31 12.07 21.19
CA PHE A 130 12.19 11.69 22.29
C PHE A 130 13.58 12.31 22.15
N THR A 131 14.21 12.21 20.99
CA THR A 131 15.49 12.84 20.68
C THR A 131 15.43 14.36 20.86
N THR A 132 14.35 15.00 20.38
CA THR A 132 14.13 16.43 20.55
C THR A 132 13.99 16.81 22.03
N TRP A 133 13.25 16.02 22.82
CA TRP A 133 13.10 16.24 24.26
C TRP A 133 14.45 16.07 25.00
N CYS A 134 15.25 15.08 24.63
CA CYS A 134 16.61 14.91 25.14
C CYS A 134 17.48 16.14 24.83
N GLN A 135 17.45 16.66 23.60
CA GLN A 135 18.19 17.87 23.24
C GLN A 135 17.75 19.09 24.06
N HIS A 136 16.45 19.25 24.31
CA HIS A 136 15.94 20.33 25.16
C HIS A 136 16.39 20.18 26.62
N LEU A 137 16.42 18.96 27.16
CA LEU A 137 16.94 18.70 28.50
C LEU A 137 18.43 19.02 28.60
N GLN A 138 19.21 18.68 27.57
CA GLN A 138 20.64 19.04 27.48
C GLN A 138 20.81 20.56 27.48
N GLN A 139 20.05 21.29 26.67
CA GLN A 139 20.09 22.76 26.63
C GLN A 139 19.67 23.39 27.96
N ALA A 140 18.74 22.77 28.68
CA ALA A 140 18.29 23.19 30.00
C ALA A 140 19.24 22.78 31.15
N ASN A 141 20.36 22.12 30.86
CA ASN A 141 21.30 21.57 31.84
C ASN A 141 20.66 20.62 32.87
N LEU A 142 19.65 19.86 32.45
CA LEU A 142 19.04 18.81 33.27
C LEU A 142 19.75 17.48 33.03
N GLN A 143 20.14 16.79 34.10
CA GLN A 143 20.78 15.49 34.02
C GLN A 143 19.73 14.40 33.73
N PHE A 144 20.02 13.53 32.77
CA PHE A 144 19.22 12.37 32.40
C PHE A 144 20.12 11.26 31.86
N ARG A 145 19.61 10.04 31.74
CA ARG A 145 20.34 8.93 31.09
C ARG A 145 20.19 9.01 29.55
N PRO A 146 21.28 9.13 28.77
CA PRO A 146 21.21 9.20 27.31
C PRO A 146 20.56 7.95 26.70
N ASP A 147 20.91 6.78 27.23
CA ASP A 147 20.49 5.47 26.71
C ASP A 147 19.37 4.86 27.57
N ILE A 148 18.34 5.63 27.88
CA ILE A 148 17.22 5.12 28.67
C ILE A 148 16.39 4.12 27.84
N ALA A 149 16.53 2.83 28.13
CA ALA A 149 15.67 1.78 27.60
C ALA A 149 14.24 1.95 28.13
N ARG A 150 13.40 2.69 27.38
CA ARG A 150 12.06 3.13 27.78
C ARG A 150 11.14 1.98 28.17
N THR A 151 11.17 0.90 27.40
CA THR A 151 10.35 -0.29 27.61
C THR A 151 10.72 -1.00 28.91
N GLU A 152 12.02 -1.13 29.19
CA GLU A 152 12.54 -1.75 30.42
C GLU A 152 12.36 -0.86 31.65
N TYR A 153 12.40 0.46 31.47
CA TYR A 153 12.20 1.40 32.57
C TYR A 153 10.74 1.46 33.04
N LEU A 154 9.78 1.30 32.11
CA LEU A 154 8.34 1.44 32.39
C LEU A 154 7.60 0.11 32.57
N SER A 155 8.22 -1.02 32.23
CA SER A 155 7.62 -2.35 32.36
C SER A 155 8.61 -3.39 32.87
N ASN A 156 8.11 -4.35 33.63
CA ASN A 156 8.91 -5.49 34.09
C ASN A 156 8.89 -6.62 33.03
N PRO A 157 9.93 -7.48 32.97
CA PRO A 157 9.95 -8.64 32.07
C PRO A 157 8.71 -9.54 32.21
N ASP A 158 8.24 -9.80 33.43
CA ASP A 158 7.04 -10.62 33.69
C ASP A 158 5.78 -10.04 33.05
N GLU A 159 5.62 -8.70 33.09
CA GLU A 159 4.48 -8.03 32.47
C GLU A 159 4.51 -8.19 30.95
N ARG A 160 5.70 -8.02 30.34
CA ARG A 160 5.90 -8.17 28.90
C ARG A 160 5.60 -9.60 28.43
N LEU A 161 6.12 -10.61 29.14
CA LEU A 161 5.85 -12.02 28.84
C LEU A 161 4.37 -12.36 28.95
N ARG A 162 3.68 -11.83 29.97
CA ARG A 162 2.23 -11.98 30.12
C ARG A 162 1.47 -11.33 28.96
N TRP A 163 1.86 -10.12 28.54
CA TRP A 163 1.19 -9.46 27.42
C TRP A 163 1.35 -10.26 26.12
N GLN A 164 2.55 -10.78 25.87
CA GLN A 164 2.81 -11.66 24.72
C GLN A 164 1.97 -12.94 24.77
N ALA A 165 1.85 -13.56 25.95
CA ALA A 165 0.98 -14.73 26.15
C ALA A 165 -0.50 -14.40 25.89
N ASN A 166 -0.91 -13.16 26.12
CA ASN A 166 -2.27 -12.64 25.87
C ASN A 166 -2.41 -12.01 24.46
N SER A 167 -1.64 -12.52 23.49
CA SER A 167 -1.70 -12.15 22.06
C SER A 167 -1.22 -10.74 21.69
N LEU A 168 -0.42 -10.08 22.54
CA LEU A 168 0.31 -8.88 22.12
C LEU A 168 1.44 -9.26 21.14
N PRO A 169 1.54 -8.61 19.97
CA PRO A 169 2.67 -8.81 19.07
C PRO A 169 4.03 -8.48 19.72
N THR A 170 5.06 -9.26 19.36
CA THR A 170 6.43 -9.14 19.88
C THR A 170 7.22 -8.07 19.10
N ASP A 171 6.75 -6.83 19.16
CA ASP A 171 7.42 -5.65 18.60
C ASP A 171 7.43 -4.48 19.58
N ASP A 172 8.34 -3.53 19.35
CA ASP A 172 8.57 -2.40 20.26
C ASP A 172 7.36 -1.47 20.33
N LEU A 173 6.73 -1.17 19.18
CA LEU A 173 5.55 -0.30 19.12
C LEU A 173 4.40 -0.87 19.94
N CYS A 174 4.10 -2.17 19.78
CA CYS A 174 3.05 -2.85 20.55
C CYS A 174 3.39 -2.89 22.05
N THR A 175 4.66 -3.09 22.41
CA THR A 175 5.11 -3.09 23.82
C THR A 175 4.99 -1.70 24.44
N GLU A 176 5.41 -0.65 23.72
CA GLU A 176 5.21 0.75 24.11
C GLU A 176 3.73 1.10 24.29
N ASN A 177 2.88 0.63 23.37
CA ASN A 177 1.43 0.84 23.45
C ASN A 177 0.82 0.10 24.64
N ALA A 178 1.26 -1.12 24.95
CA ALA A 178 0.81 -1.86 26.12
C ALA A 178 1.17 -1.14 27.43
N ILE A 179 2.35 -0.52 27.50
CA ILE A 179 2.75 0.35 28.62
C ILE A 179 1.76 1.50 28.78
N MET A 180 1.39 2.19 27.68
CA MET A 180 0.40 3.27 27.72
C MET A 180 -0.98 2.77 28.16
N LEU A 181 -1.42 1.61 27.68
CA LEU A 181 -2.68 0.97 28.07
C LEU A 181 -2.69 0.48 29.53
N LYS A 182 -1.52 0.29 30.14
CA LYS A 182 -1.40 -0.08 31.56
C LYS A 182 -1.27 1.14 32.48
N ARG A 183 -0.57 2.18 32.03
CA ARG A 183 -0.16 3.35 32.84
C ARG A 183 -0.92 4.64 32.46
N PHE A 184 -2.05 4.54 31.78
CA PHE A 184 -2.83 5.72 31.38
C PHE A 184 -3.39 6.48 32.58
N ASN A 185 -3.47 7.82 32.45
CA ASN A 185 -4.21 8.66 33.39
C ASN A 185 -5.65 8.89 32.91
N ARG A 186 -5.81 9.37 31.67
CA ARG A 186 -7.09 9.52 30.96
C ARG A 186 -7.43 8.20 30.25
N TYR A 187 -8.72 7.88 30.12
CA TYR A 187 -9.12 6.64 29.45
C TYR A 187 -8.58 6.59 28.02
N PRO A 188 -8.08 5.43 27.57
CA PRO A 188 -7.44 5.32 26.27
C PRO A 188 -8.45 5.27 25.12
N LEU A 189 -8.12 5.96 24.03
CA LEU A 189 -8.76 5.85 22.71
C LEU A 189 -7.76 5.21 21.76
N ILE A 190 -8.10 4.01 21.30
CA ILE A 190 -7.24 3.12 20.55
C ILE A 190 -7.59 3.21 19.07
N ILE A 191 -6.60 3.52 18.24
CA ILE A 191 -6.71 3.45 16.78
C ILE A 191 -6.15 2.09 16.37
N ASP A 192 -7.01 1.14 16.05
CA ASP A 192 -6.68 -0.28 15.83
C ASP A 192 -7.33 -0.81 14.54
N PRO A 193 -6.76 -0.50 13.36
CA PRO A 193 -7.31 -0.98 12.08
C PRO A 193 -7.16 -2.49 11.90
N SER A 194 -6.17 -3.12 12.53
CA SER A 194 -5.89 -4.56 12.42
C SER A 194 -6.74 -5.41 13.35
N GLY A 195 -7.25 -4.83 14.45
CA GLY A 195 -8.00 -5.52 15.49
C GLY A 195 -7.12 -6.24 16.53
N GLN A 196 -5.80 -6.11 16.43
CA GLN A 196 -4.83 -6.78 17.32
C GLN A 196 -4.93 -6.27 18.76
N ALA A 197 -5.07 -4.95 18.94
CA ALA A 197 -5.19 -4.35 20.27
C ALA A 197 -6.49 -4.76 20.95
N THR A 198 -7.57 -4.83 20.18
CA THR A 198 -8.87 -5.31 20.64
C THR A 198 -8.78 -6.75 21.16
N GLU A 199 -8.11 -7.64 20.42
CA GLU A 199 -7.92 -9.03 20.85
C GLU A 199 -7.07 -9.14 22.11
N PHE A 200 -5.95 -8.40 22.17
CA PHE A 200 -5.09 -8.31 23.34
C PHE A 200 -5.85 -7.88 24.60
N ILE A 201 -6.62 -6.79 24.53
CA ILE A 201 -7.38 -6.26 25.68
C ILE A 201 -8.46 -7.25 26.13
N MET A 202 -9.14 -7.90 25.18
CA MET A 202 -10.14 -8.91 25.49
C MET A 202 -9.55 -10.11 26.23
N GLN A 203 -8.30 -10.51 25.91
CA GLN A 203 -7.60 -11.60 26.58
C GLN A 203 -7.02 -11.17 27.94
N GLU A 204 -6.36 -10.00 28.04
CA GLU A 204 -5.75 -9.51 29.28
C GLU A 204 -6.78 -9.26 30.39
N PHE A 205 -8.00 -8.82 30.03
CA PHE A 205 -9.09 -8.55 30.97
C PHE A 205 -10.16 -9.65 31.02
N LYS A 206 -9.88 -10.83 30.47
CA LYS A 206 -10.82 -11.97 30.43
C LYS A 206 -11.31 -12.37 31.82
N ASP A 207 -10.41 -12.44 32.80
CA ASP A 207 -10.73 -12.81 34.18
C ASP A 207 -11.60 -11.76 34.89
N ARG A 208 -11.57 -10.51 34.40
CA ARG A 208 -12.36 -9.38 34.93
C ARG A 208 -13.71 -9.20 34.22
N LYS A 209 -14.12 -10.15 33.36
CA LYS A 209 -15.39 -10.12 32.61
C LYS A 209 -15.57 -8.86 31.78
N ILE A 210 -14.58 -8.53 30.95
CA ILE A 210 -14.67 -7.43 29.99
C ILE A 210 -15.86 -7.60 29.04
N THR A 211 -16.63 -6.54 28.85
CA THR A 211 -17.77 -6.53 27.93
C THR A 211 -17.44 -5.69 26.69
N LYS A 212 -17.76 -6.22 25.51
CA LYS A 212 -17.58 -5.54 24.22
C LYS A 212 -18.92 -4.98 23.74
N THR A 213 -18.98 -3.69 23.41
CA THR A 213 -20.19 -2.98 22.95
C THR A 213 -19.83 -1.95 21.87
N SER A 214 -20.81 -1.38 21.18
CA SER A 214 -20.63 -0.28 20.20
C SER A 214 -21.58 0.88 20.56
N PHE A 215 -21.27 2.11 20.13
CA PHE A 215 -22.18 3.26 20.26
C PHE A 215 -23.49 3.10 19.48
N LEU A 216 -23.49 2.24 18.47
CA LEU A 216 -24.66 1.96 17.64
C LEU A 216 -25.54 0.83 18.18
N ASP A 217 -25.13 0.20 19.28
CA ASP A 217 -25.92 -0.84 19.94
C ASP A 217 -26.96 -0.20 20.86
N ASP A 218 -28.24 -0.55 20.68
CA ASP A 218 -29.34 -0.11 21.56
C ASP A 218 -29.11 -0.49 23.04
N SER A 219 -28.31 -1.53 23.29
CA SER A 219 -27.96 -1.99 24.64
C SER A 219 -26.79 -1.23 25.30
N PHE A 220 -26.11 -0.35 24.57
CA PHE A 220 -24.92 0.39 25.03
C PHE A 220 -25.12 1.05 26.40
N ARG A 221 -26.21 1.79 26.58
CA ARG A 221 -26.50 2.54 27.83
C ARG A 221 -26.60 1.61 29.04
N LYS A 222 -27.24 0.44 28.86
CA LYS A 222 -27.40 -0.56 29.93
C LYS A 222 -26.06 -1.24 30.25
N ASN A 223 -25.26 -1.55 29.24
CA ASN A 223 -23.93 -2.12 29.40
C ASN A 223 -23.00 -1.15 30.14
N LEU A 224 -23.06 0.14 29.82
CA LEU A 224 -22.31 1.20 30.48
C LEU A 224 -22.74 1.37 31.95
N GLU A 225 -24.04 1.43 32.24
CA GLU A 225 -24.54 1.52 33.62
C GLU A 225 -24.07 0.33 34.47
N SER A 226 -24.20 -0.89 33.93
CA SER A 226 -23.77 -2.11 34.60
C SER A 226 -22.25 -2.09 34.87
N ALA A 227 -21.45 -1.70 33.87
CA ALA A 227 -20.00 -1.63 34.01
C ALA A 227 -19.56 -0.59 35.05
N LEU A 228 -20.18 0.60 35.08
CA LEU A 228 -19.92 1.65 36.08
C LEU A 228 -20.24 1.16 37.51
N ARG A 229 -21.38 0.46 37.68
CA ARG A 229 -21.86 -0.03 38.97
C ARG A 229 -21.00 -1.17 39.53
N PHE A 230 -20.62 -2.13 38.70
CA PHE A 230 -19.90 -3.33 39.13
C PHE A 230 -18.38 -3.23 38.96
N GLY A 231 -17.88 -2.22 38.25
CA GLY A 231 -16.44 -2.04 37.97
C GLY A 231 -15.88 -3.03 36.95
N ASN A 232 -16.73 -3.56 36.07
CA ASN A 232 -16.29 -4.42 34.97
C ASN A 232 -15.64 -3.56 33.87
N PRO A 233 -14.54 -4.02 33.26
CA PRO A 233 -13.98 -3.33 32.10
C PRO A 233 -14.94 -3.30 30.92
N LEU A 234 -14.98 -2.19 30.19
CA LEU A 234 -15.83 -2.01 29.02
C LEU A 234 -14.99 -1.63 27.80
N LEU A 235 -15.14 -2.35 26.68
CA LEU A 235 -14.55 -2.00 25.40
C LEU A 235 -15.65 -1.49 24.46
N VAL A 236 -15.56 -0.23 24.05
CA VAL A 236 -16.53 0.43 23.16
C VAL A 236 -15.89 0.61 21.77
N GLN A 237 -16.53 0.04 20.76
CA GLN A 237 -16.12 0.17 19.35
C GLN A 237 -16.87 1.29 18.63
N ASP A 238 -16.37 1.64 17.43
CA ASP A 238 -16.97 2.60 16.50
C ASP A 238 -17.06 4.03 17.07
N VAL A 239 -15.98 4.48 17.72
CA VAL A 239 -15.89 5.79 18.38
C VAL A 239 -16.06 6.97 17.41
N GLU A 240 -15.94 6.76 16.10
CA GLU A 240 -16.33 7.73 15.08
C GLU A 240 -17.81 8.18 15.20
N ASN A 241 -18.68 7.35 15.81
CA ASN A 241 -20.07 7.68 16.12
C ASN A 241 -20.25 8.07 17.61
N TYR A 242 -19.32 8.86 18.14
CA TYR A 242 -19.28 9.25 19.55
C TYR A 242 -20.61 9.80 20.10
N ASP A 243 -21.10 9.23 21.20
CA ASP A 243 -22.26 9.74 21.95
C ASP A 243 -21.79 10.63 23.15
N PRO A 244 -22.21 11.91 23.22
CA PRO A 244 -21.92 12.81 24.34
C PRO A 244 -22.32 12.31 25.73
N ILE A 245 -23.14 11.27 25.84
CA ILE A 245 -23.49 10.63 27.11
C ILE A 245 -22.27 10.16 27.92
N LEU A 246 -21.12 9.94 27.27
CA LEU A 246 -19.86 9.58 27.94
C LEU A 246 -19.12 10.77 28.55
N ASN A 247 -19.48 12.02 28.26
CA ASN A 247 -18.77 13.20 28.77
C ASN A 247 -18.61 13.21 30.30
N PRO A 248 -19.64 12.92 31.12
CA PRO A 248 -19.49 12.87 32.58
C PRO A 248 -18.47 11.82 33.03
N VAL A 249 -18.40 10.70 32.32
CA VAL A 249 -17.46 9.59 32.58
C VAL A 249 -16.03 9.99 32.22
N LEU A 250 -15.82 10.57 31.04
CA LEU A 250 -14.50 11.00 30.58
C LEU A 250 -13.94 12.16 31.43
N ASN A 251 -14.80 13.11 31.82
CA ASN A 251 -14.44 14.23 32.68
C ASN A 251 -14.25 13.84 34.16
N ARG A 252 -14.65 12.62 34.54
CA ARG A 252 -14.73 12.17 35.94
C ARG A 252 -15.52 13.16 36.80
N GLU A 253 -16.74 13.48 36.36
CA GLU A 253 -17.69 14.35 37.08
C GLU A 253 -18.30 13.61 38.29
N LEU A 254 -17.48 13.39 39.32
CA LEU A 254 -17.84 12.62 40.51
C LEU A 254 -18.56 13.48 41.54
N ARG A 255 -19.70 13.00 42.04
CA ARG A 255 -20.41 13.59 43.19
C ARG A 255 -20.27 12.67 44.39
N ARG A 256 -19.85 13.21 45.55
CA ARG A 256 -19.78 12.45 46.80
C ARG A 256 -20.97 12.80 47.67
N THR A 257 -21.88 11.86 47.87
CA THR A 257 -23.08 12.04 48.70
C THR A 257 -23.24 10.84 49.64
N GLY A 258 -23.29 11.08 50.95
CA GLY A 258 -23.51 10.03 51.95
C GLY A 258 -22.46 8.91 51.96
N GLY A 259 -21.20 9.21 51.63
CA GLY A 259 -20.11 8.22 51.59
C GLY A 259 -20.04 7.39 50.29
N ARG A 260 -20.98 7.57 49.36
CA ARG A 260 -20.96 6.95 48.03
C ARG A 260 -20.40 7.93 47.00
N VAL A 261 -19.69 7.41 46.00
CA VAL A 261 -19.22 8.15 44.84
C VAL A 261 -20.22 7.89 43.71
N LEU A 262 -20.95 8.92 43.30
CA LEU A 262 -21.99 8.86 42.29
C LEU A 262 -21.50 9.55 41.01
N ILE A 263 -21.96 9.06 39.87
CA ILE A 263 -21.79 9.68 38.56
C ILE A 263 -23.14 9.81 37.88
N THR A 264 -23.41 10.97 37.27
CA THR A 264 -24.70 11.26 36.63
C THR A 264 -24.63 10.92 35.15
N LEU A 265 -25.42 9.95 34.70
CA LEU A 265 -25.49 9.50 33.32
C LEU A 265 -26.90 9.76 32.78
N GLY A 266 -27.06 10.79 31.94
CA GLY A 266 -28.39 11.27 31.55
C GLY A 266 -29.18 11.73 32.76
N ASP A 267 -30.31 11.09 33.03
CA ASP A 267 -31.21 11.43 34.16
C ASP A 267 -31.00 10.53 35.40
N GLN A 268 -30.00 9.64 35.41
CA GLN A 268 -29.79 8.67 36.48
C GLN A 268 -28.44 8.86 37.19
N ASP A 269 -28.48 8.77 38.53
CA ASP A 269 -27.29 8.76 39.38
C ASP A 269 -26.86 7.30 39.64
N ILE A 270 -25.64 6.95 39.23
CA ILE A 270 -25.10 5.60 39.31
C ILE A 270 -23.96 5.56 40.32
N ASP A 271 -23.94 4.54 41.19
CA ASP A 271 -22.81 4.26 42.09
C ASP A 271 -21.57 3.88 41.25
N LEU A 272 -20.49 4.66 41.32
CA LEU A 272 -19.26 4.40 40.59
C LEU A 272 -18.32 3.49 41.39
N SER A 273 -17.98 2.33 40.81
CA SER A 273 -16.90 1.50 41.32
C SER A 273 -15.52 2.07 40.95
N PRO A 274 -14.56 2.15 41.90
CA PRO A 274 -13.21 2.63 41.63
C PRO A 274 -12.39 1.69 40.72
N SER A 275 -12.85 0.45 40.53
CA SER A 275 -12.19 -0.54 39.67
C SER A 275 -12.60 -0.45 38.19
N PHE A 276 -13.56 0.43 37.84
CA PHE A 276 -14.08 0.62 36.49
C PHE A 276 -13.02 1.15 35.52
N VAL A 277 -12.96 0.54 34.33
CA VAL A 277 -12.08 0.95 33.23
C VAL A 277 -12.87 0.89 31.92
N ILE A 278 -12.72 1.90 31.07
CA ILE A 278 -13.27 1.93 29.72
C ILE A 278 -12.16 2.08 28.69
N PHE A 279 -12.25 1.32 27.60
CA PHE A 279 -11.39 1.40 26.42
C PHE A 279 -12.26 1.82 25.25
N LEU A 280 -11.85 2.88 24.54
CA LEU A 280 -12.50 3.34 23.32
C LEU A 280 -11.67 2.84 22.13
N SER A 281 -12.30 2.32 21.08
CA SER A 281 -11.58 1.80 19.90
C SER A 281 -12.25 2.24 18.60
N THR A 282 -11.45 2.69 17.65
CA THR A 282 -11.84 2.86 16.24
C THR A 282 -10.97 1.97 15.35
N ARG A 283 -11.55 1.52 14.24
CA ARG A 283 -10.85 0.76 13.19
C ARG A 283 -10.47 1.62 12.00
N ASP A 284 -10.96 2.86 11.95
CA ASP A 284 -10.67 3.78 10.87
C ASP A 284 -9.50 4.68 11.28
N PRO A 285 -8.31 4.50 10.66
CA PRO A 285 -7.13 5.30 10.99
C PRO A 285 -7.25 6.75 10.49
N THR A 286 -8.25 7.06 9.65
CA THR A 286 -8.42 8.38 9.02
C THR A 286 -9.37 9.31 9.77
N VAL A 287 -9.96 8.86 10.88
CA VAL A 287 -10.94 9.63 11.65
C VAL A 287 -10.25 10.80 12.34
N GLU A 288 -10.68 12.03 12.00
CA GLU A 288 -10.29 13.23 12.71
C GLU A 288 -11.21 13.46 13.92
N PHE A 289 -10.64 13.36 15.12
CA PHE A 289 -11.38 13.62 16.36
C PHE A 289 -11.40 15.12 16.69
N PRO A 290 -12.54 15.67 17.14
CA PRO A 290 -12.61 17.03 17.64
C PRO A 290 -11.61 17.29 18.78
N PRO A 291 -10.96 18.47 18.84
CA PRO A 291 -9.99 18.81 19.89
C PRO A 291 -10.51 18.62 21.32
N ASP A 292 -11.83 18.79 21.51
CA ASP A 292 -12.51 18.57 22.78
C ASP A 292 -12.34 17.12 23.28
N ILE A 293 -12.60 16.12 22.42
CA ILE A 293 -12.41 14.71 22.74
C ILE A 293 -10.92 14.43 22.96
N CYS A 294 -10.06 14.94 22.07
CA CYS A 294 -8.61 14.76 22.14
C CYS A 294 -8.00 15.21 23.48
N SER A 295 -8.58 16.24 24.11
CA SER A 295 -8.12 16.73 25.42
C SER A 295 -8.52 15.84 26.61
N ARG A 296 -9.52 14.97 26.44
CA ARG A 296 -10.14 14.17 27.52
C ARG A 296 -9.71 12.70 27.51
N VAL A 297 -9.14 12.22 26.41
CA VAL A 297 -8.69 10.84 26.24
C VAL A 297 -7.18 10.77 26.05
N THR A 298 -6.59 9.59 26.26
CA THR A 298 -5.20 9.30 25.86
C THR A 298 -5.21 8.49 24.58
N PHE A 299 -4.68 9.01 23.48
CA PHE A 299 -4.58 8.24 22.25
C PHE A 299 -3.52 7.15 22.35
N VAL A 300 -3.83 5.99 21.79
CA VAL A 300 -2.87 4.89 21.59
C VAL A 300 -3.03 4.36 20.17
N ASN A 301 -2.04 4.63 19.33
CA ASN A 301 -2.07 4.28 17.92
C ASN A 301 -1.44 2.89 17.70
N PHE A 302 -2.26 1.91 17.31
CA PHE A 302 -1.88 0.55 16.92
C PHE A 302 -1.86 0.38 15.39
N THR A 303 -1.83 1.48 14.63
CA THR A 303 -1.55 1.41 13.20
C THR A 303 -0.18 0.78 13.00
N VAL A 304 -0.17 -0.35 12.28
CA VAL A 304 1.05 -1.13 12.06
C VAL A 304 2.01 -0.33 11.18
N THR A 305 3.27 -0.24 11.58
CA THR A 305 4.36 0.43 10.85
C THR A 305 5.18 -0.57 10.03
N ARG A 306 6.01 -0.07 9.10
CA ARG A 306 6.92 -0.91 8.29
C ARG A 306 7.85 -1.76 9.16
N SER A 307 8.45 -1.13 10.18
CA SER A 307 9.31 -1.80 11.17
C SER A 307 8.54 -2.85 11.98
N SER A 308 7.37 -2.50 12.52
CA SER A 308 6.55 -3.41 13.34
C SER A 308 6.12 -4.64 12.54
N LEU A 309 5.62 -4.47 11.31
CA LEU A 309 5.23 -5.59 10.46
C LEU A 309 6.42 -6.47 10.06
N GLN A 310 7.56 -5.86 9.76
CA GLN A 310 8.79 -6.57 9.46
C GLN A 310 9.20 -7.47 10.63
N SER A 311 9.21 -6.94 11.86
CA SER A 311 9.50 -7.72 13.07
C SER A 311 8.47 -8.83 13.30
N GLN A 312 7.18 -8.56 13.08
CA GLN A 312 6.13 -9.58 13.18
C GLN A 312 6.31 -10.70 12.15
N CYS A 313 6.60 -10.36 10.89
CA CYS A 313 6.86 -11.34 9.83
C CYS A 313 8.10 -12.17 10.13
N LEU A 314 9.17 -11.54 10.62
CA LEU A 314 10.41 -12.22 11.00
C LEU A 314 10.17 -13.26 12.09
N ASN A 315 9.47 -12.88 13.16
CA ASN A 315 9.13 -13.79 14.25
C ASN A 315 8.25 -14.95 13.74
N GLN A 316 7.30 -14.68 12.84
CA GLN A 316 6.44 -15.71 12.27
C GLN A 316 7.20 -16.69 11.35
N VAL A 317 8.17 -16.21 10.57
CA VAL A 317 9.02 -17.07 9.73
C VAL A 317 9.91 -17.93 10.59
N LEU A 318 10.56 -17.36 11.61
CA LEU A 318 11.41 -18.12 12.52
C LEU A 318 10.60 -19.22 13.21
N LYS A 319 9.40 -18.91 13.69
CA LYS A 319 8.50 -19.89 14.29
C LYS A 319 8.11 -21.04 13.34
N ALA A 320 7.97 -20.76 12.05
CA ALA A 320 7.56 -21.76 11.06
C ALA A 320 8.75 -22.57 10.51
N GLU A 321 9.84 -21.90 10.14
CA GLU A 321 11.00 -22.51 9.47
C GLU A 321 12.08 -22.98 10.44
N ARG A 322 12.32 -22.25 11.54
CA ARG A 322 13.33 -22.55 12.55
C ARG A 322 12.73 -22.59 13.95
N PRO A 323 11.75 -23.49 14.22
CA PRO A 323 11.13 -23.60 15.54
C PRO A 323 12.15 -23.93 16.63
N ASP A 324 13.24 -24.61 16.26
CA ASP A 324 14.39 -24.88 17.12
C ASP A 324 15.07 -23.62 17.66
N ILE A 325 15.13 -22.57 16.84
CA ILE A 325 15.74 -21.28 17.21
C ILE A 325 14.72 -20.40 17.94
N ASP A 326 13.46 -20.39 17.52
CA ASP A 326 12.39 -19.62 18.17
C ASP A 326 12.13 -20.10 19.62
N GLU A 327 12.05 -21.41 19.83
CA GLU A 327 11.87 -22.00 21.16
C GLU A 327 13.07 -21.70 22.06
N LYS A 328 14.31 -21.89 21.55
CA LYS A 328 15.53 -21.51 22.28
C LYS A 328 15.54 -20.02 22.63
N ARG A 329 15.15 -19.14 21.71
CA ARG A 329 15.08 -17.69 21.94
C ARG A 329 14.06 -17.37 23.05
N SER A 330 12.86 -17.93 22.97
CA SER A 330 11.81 -17.71 23.96
C SER A 330 12.21 -18.22 25.34
N ASP A 331 12.79 -19.42 25.41
CA ASP A 331 13.20 -20.03 26.67
C ASP A 331 14.40 -19.31 27.28
N LEU A 332 15.37 -18.87 26.48
CA LEU A 332 16.50 -18.08 26.97
C LEU A 332 16.03 -16.72 27.51
N LEU A 333 15.09 -16.04 26.84
CA LEU A 333 14.53 -14.78 27.34
C LEU A 333 13.75 -14.97 28.66
N LYS A 334 12.98 -16.06 28.80
CA LYS A 334 12.31 -16.40 30.05
C LYS A 334 13.31 -16.71 31.15
N LEU A 335 14.30 -17.57 30.86
CA LEU A 335 15.36 -17.96 31.80
C LEU A 335 16.17 -16.74 32.25
N GLN A 336 16.50 -15.82 31.34
CA GLN A 336 17.18 -14.57 31.67
C GLN A 336 16.35 -13.71 32.62
N GLY A 337 15.04 -13.58 32.36
CA GLY A 337 14.11 -12.89 33.27
C GLY A 337 14.05 -13.55 34.65
N GLU A 338 13.92 -14.88 34.70
CA GLU A 338 13.92 -15.66 35.94
C GLU A 338 15.26 -15.55 36.69
N PHE A 339 16.39 -15.55 35.99
CA PHE A 339 17.71 -15.39 36.58
C PHE A 339 17.88 -14.00 37.20
N HIS A 340 17.48 -12.93 36.53
CA HIS A 340 17.49 -11.58 37.11
C HIS A 340 16.57 -11.47 38.34
N LEU A 341 15.39 -12.10 38.31
CA LEU A 341 14.48 -12.15 39.45
C LEU A 341 15.10 -12.92 40.62
N ARG A 342 15.67 -14.10 40.34
CA ARG A 342 16.29 -14.97 41.34
C ARG A 342 17.50 -14.29 41.96
N LEU A 343 18.30 -13.58 41.17
CA LEU A 343 19.45 -12.81 41.65
C LEU A 343 19.00 -11.73 42.64
N ARG A 344 17.91 -10.98 42.34
CA ARG A 344 17.31 -10.02 43.30
C ARG A 344 16.76 -10.70 44.56
N GLN A 345 16.13 -11.86 44.44
CA GLN A 345 15.63 -12.60 45.61
C GLN A 345 16.77 -13.09 46.51
N LEU A 346 17.86 -13.58 45.92
CA LEU A 346 19.05 -14.02 46.63
C LEU A 346 19.73 -12.84 47.32
N GLU A 347 19.86 -11.69 46.66
CA GLU A 347 20.36 -10.44 47.28
C GLU A 347 19.52 -10.03 48.50
N LYS A 348 18.18 -10.07 48.37
CA LYS A 348 17.27 -9.74 49.48
C LYS A 348 17.37 -10.76 50.62
N SER A 349 17.53 -12.03 50.29
CA SER A 349 17.69 -13.11 51.28
C SER A 349 19.04 -13.01 51.99
N LEU A 350 20.10 -12.63 51.28
CA LEU A 350 21.42 -12.35 51.84
C LEU A 350 21.35 -11.18 52.85
N LEU A 351 20.69 -10.09 52.46
CA LEU A 351 20.44 -8.93 53.33
C LEU A 351 19.64 -9.30 54.58
N GLN A 352 18.64 -10.16 54.42
CA GLN A 352 17.80 -10.62 55.52
C GLN A 352 18.57 -11.52 56.48
N ALA A 353 19.36 -12.48 55.97
CA ALA A 353 20.25 -13.32 56.77
C ALA A 353 21.27 -12.48 57.57
N LEU A 354 21.78 -11.39 56.99
CA LEU A 354 22.71 -10.47 57.65
C LEU A 354 22.03 -9.63 58.76
N ASN A 355 20.76 -9.27 58.57
CA ASN A 355 19.98 -8.50 59.55
C ASN A 355 19.47 -9.35 60.72
N ASP A 356 19.18 -10.63 60.45
CA ASP A 356 18.74 -11.61 61.44
C ASP A 356 19.92 -12.11 62.31
N ALA A 357 21.16 -12.00 61.81
CA ALA A 357 22.39 -12.30 62.53
C ALA A 357 22.72 -11.24 63.61
N LYS A 358 22.01 -11.26 64.74
CA LYS A 358 22.30 -10.42 65.92
C LYS A 358 22.96 -11.25 67.04
N GLY A 359 24.28 -11.11 67.24
CA GLY A 359 25.02 -11.81 68.30
C GLY A 359 26.48 -12.13 67.96
N LYS A 360 27.04 -13.21 68.56
CA LYS A 360 28.38 -13.73 68.22
C LYS A 360 28.37 -14.44 66.86
N ILE A 361 28.55 -13.68 65.79
CA ILE A 361 28.53 -14.15 64.38
C ILE A 361 29.55 -15.28 64.12
N LEU A 362 30.65 -15.33 64.88
CA LEU A 362 31.70 -16.34 64.74
C LEU A 362 31.38 -17.71 65.36
N ASP A 363 30.36 -17.79 66.23
CA ASP A 363 29.97 -19.04 66.90
C ASP A 363 28.74 -19.69 66.24
N ASP A 364 28.12 -19.05 65.23
CA ASP A 364 26.94 -19.55 64.50
C ASP A 364 27.31 -20.01 63.08
N ASP A 365 27.74 -21.28 62.98
CA ASP A 365 28.15 -21.88 61.71
C ASP A 365 27.00 -21.95 60.68
N SER A 366 25.73 -21.84 61.12
CA SER A 366 24.57 -21.87 60.21
C SER A 366 24.44 -20.60 59.38
N VAL A 367 24.79 -19.44 59.95
CA VAL A 367 24.71 -18.13 59.26
C VAL A 367 25.84 -17.99 58.24
N ILE A 368 27.04 -18.47 58.58
CA ILE A 368 28.20 -18.39 57.69
C ILE A 368 28.00 -19.32 56.48
N THR A 369 27.52 -20.54 56.70
CA THR A 369 27.24 -21.50 55.62
C THR A 369 26.08 -21.05 54.73
N THR A 370 25.03 -20.43 55.30
CA THR A 370 23.94 -19.84 54.52
C THR A 370 24.39 -18.62 53.69
N LEU A 371 25.28 -17.77 54.21
CA LEU A 371 25.87 -16.65 53.45
C LEU A 371 26.78 -17.13 52.30
N GLU A 372 27.60 -18.16 52.52
CA GLU A 372 28.45 -18.74 51.46
C GLU A 372 27.64 -19.43 50.36
N THR A 373 26.60 -20.18 50.74
CA THR A 373 25.71 -20.84 49.77
C THR A 373 24.92 -19.82 48.93
N LEU A 374 24.31 -18.81 49.57
CA LEU A 374 23.60 -17.74 48.85
C LEU A 374 24.51 -16.95 47.90
N LYS A 375 25.78 -16.75 48.28
CA LYS A 375 26.80 -16.10 47.45
C LYS A 375 27.20 -16.94 46.25
N GLN A 376 27.47 -18.23 46.45
CA GLN A 376 27.78 -19.15 45.35
C GLN A 376 26.62 -19.22 44.35
N GLU A 377 25.37 -19.35 44.85
CA GLU A 377 24.19 -19.35 43.99
C GLU A 377 24.05 -18.04 43.20
N ALA A 378 24.29 -16.89 43.82
CA ALA A 378 24.24 -15.60 43.12
C ALA A 378 25.32 -15.45 42.04
N ALA A 379 26.55 -15.91 42.32
CA ALA A 379 27.66 -15.89 41.36
C ALA A 379 27.41 -16.83 40.17
N ASP A 380 26.89 -18.03 40.44
CA ASP A 380 26.54 -19.02 39.41
C ASP A 380 25.43 -18.50 38.50
N ILE A 381 24.40 -17.85 39.06
CA ILE A 381 23.33 -17.23 38.27
C ILE A 381 23.87 -16.07 37.43
N SER A 382 24.73 -15.21 37.99
CA SER A 382 25.36 -14.11 37.24
C SER A 382 26.15 -14.62 36.04
N LYS A 383 26.90 -15.72 36.20
CA LYS A 383 27.65 -16.34 35.11
C LYS A 383 26.72 -16.93 34.05
N LYS A 384 25.61 -17.57 34.45
CA LYS A 384 24.60 -18.09 33.52
C LYS A 384 23.92 -16.98 32.71
N VAL A 385 23.75 -15.80 33.28
CA VAL A 385 23.23 -14.62 32.54
C VAL A 385 24.21 -14.22 31.43
N GLU A 386 25.52 -14.10 31.72
CA GLU A 386 26.53 -13.77 30.70
C GLU A 386 26.64 -14.83 29.58
N GLU A 387 26.52 -16.11 29.93
CA GLU A 387 26.52 -17.20 28.94
C GLU A 387 25.26 -17.14 28.06
N THR A 388 24.12 -16.78 28.64
CA THR A 388 22.85 -16.61 27.91
C THR A 388 22.93 -15.47 26.90
N ASP A 389 23.57 -14.35 27.25
CA ASP A 389 23.73 -13.19 26.34
C ASP A 389 24.53 -13.55 25.08
N LYS A 390 25.55 -14.42 25.20
CA LYS A 390 26.32 -14.90 24.03
C LYS A 390 25.46 -15.74 23.09
N VAL A 391 24.61 -16.61 23.64
CA VAL A 391 23.70 -17.45 22.83
C VAL A 391 22.63 -16.60 22.15
N ILE A 392 22.15 -15.53 22.79
CA ILE A 392 21.24 -14.56 22.18
C ILE A 392 21.89 -13.91 20.94
N GLY A 393 23.18 -13.54 21.04
CA GLY A 393 23.94 -13.03 19.90
C GLY A 393 24.02 -14.03 18.73
N GLU A 394 24.24 -15.31 19.00
CA GLU A 394 24.22 -16.36 17.96
C GLU A 394 22.83 -16.49 17.30
N ILE A 395 21.76 -16.47 18.09
CA ILE A 395 20.38 -16.50 17.59
C ILE A 395 20.09 -15.31 16.67
N GLU A 396 20.59 -14.13 17.02
CA GLU A 396 20.42 -12.91 16.23
C GLU A 396 21.09 -13.01 14.86
N THR A 397 22.28 -13.63 14.76
CA THR A 397 22.92 -13.88 13.46
C THR A 397 22.11 -14.79 12.54
N VAL A 398 21.42 -15.79 13.09
CA VAL A 398 20.51 -16.66 12.30
C VAL A 398 19.25 -15.89 11.89
N SER A 399 18.72 -15.05 12.78
CA SER A 399 17.57 -14.18 12.51
C SER A 399 17.85 -13.21 11.35
N GLN A 400 19.07 -12.68 11.25
CA GLN A 400 19.47 -11.76 10.18
C GLN A 400 19.36 -12.38 8.78
N GLN A 401 19.49 -13.72 8.64
CA GLN A 401 19.34 -14.39 7.34
C GLN A 401 17.92 -14.29 6.76
N TYR A 402 16.91 -14.20 7.63
CA TYR A 402 15.49 -14.07 7.25
C TYR A 402 15.01 -12.62 7.20
N MET A 403 15.90 -11.66 7.50
CA MET A 403 15.58 -10.23 7.49
C MET A 403 15.17 -9.71 6.11
N PRO A 404 15.84 -10.06 4.99
CA PRO A 404 15.43 -9.60 3.67
C PRO A 404 14.02 -10.08 3.27
N LEU A 405 13.66 -11.32 3.61
CA LEU A 405 12.30 -11.83 3.40
C LEU A 405 11.28 -11.03 4.19
N SER A 406 11.59 -10.69 5.44
CA SER A 406 10.70 -9.95 6.33
C SER A 406 10.54 -8.49 5.88
N GLN A 407 11.60 -7.87 5.37
CA GLN A 407 11.56 -6.56 4.72
C GLN A 407 10.68 -6.60 3.46
N ALA A 408 10.85 -7.60 2.60
CA ALA A 408 10.01 -7.80 1.44
C ALA A 408 8.53 -7.97 1.82
N CYS A 409 8.24 -8.75 2.87
CA CYS A 409 6.88 -8.91 3.39
C CYS A 409 6.25 -7.57 3.80
N SER A 410 6.99 -6.78 4.57
CA SER A 410 6.54 -5.46 5.01
C SER A 410 6.26 -4.56 3.81
N ASN A 411 7.22 -4.41 2.90
CA ASN A 411 7.08 -3.59 1.70
C ASN A 411 5.89 -4.03 0.84
N MET A 412 5.69 -5.34 0.63
CA MET A 412 4.56 -5.87 -0.13
C MET A 412 3.22 -5.48 0.48
N TYR A 413 3.08 -5.58 1.81
CA TYR A 413 1.85 -5.18 2.50
C TYR A 413 1.57 -3.67 2.36
N PHE A 414 2.56 -2.81 2.60
CA PHE A 414 2.36 -1.36 2.49
C PHE A 414 2.09 -0.91 1.05
N THR A 415 2.69 -1.57 0.06
CA THR A 415 2.32 -1.39 -1.34
C THR A 415 0.85 -1.80 -1.55
N MET A 416 0.41 -2.95 -1.02
CA MET A 416 -0.99 -3.39 -1.10
C MET A 416 -1.97 -2.41 -0.43
N ASP A 417 -1.66 -1.91 0.76
CA ASP A 417 -2.50 -0.93 1.47
C ASP A 417 -2.61 0.39 0.69
N SER A 418 -1.50 0.81 0.07
CA SER A 418 -1.44 2.02 -0.76
C SER A 418 -2.17 1.88 -2.11
N LEU A 419 -2.51 0.66 -2.57
CA LEU A 419 -3.21 0.45 -3.85
C LEU A 419 -4.59 1.13 -3.90
N ASN A 420 -5.18 1.47 -2.75
CA ASN A 420 -6.42 2.25 -2.68
C ASN A 420 -6.33 3.61 -3.41
N GLN A 421 -5.11 4.14 -3.59
CA GLN A 421 -4.84 5.36 -4.32
C GLN A 421 -4.95 5.17 -5.83
N ILE A 422 -4.66 3.99 -6.36
CA ILE A 422 -4.86 3.68 -7.77
C ILE A 422 -6.35 3.56 -8.05
N HIS A 423 -7.07 2.77 -7.24
CA HIS A 423 -8.49 2.56 -7.38
C HIS A 423 -9.14 2.27 -6.02
N PHE A 424 -10.31 2.87 -5.77
CA PHE A 424 -11.01 2.77 -4.47
C PHE A 424 -11.35 1.33 -4.04
N LEU A 425 -11.44 0.41 -5.01
CA LEU A 425 -11.74 -1.00 -4.81
C LEU A 425 -10.60 -1.75 -4.09
N TYR A 426 -9.36 -1.29 -4.22
CA TYR A 426 -8.17 -2.01 -3.76
C TYR A 426 -7.92 -1.76 -2.27
N GLN A 427 -8.81 -2.31 -1.44
CA GLN A 427 -8.75 -2.23 0.02
C GLN A 427 -8.35 -3.59 0.57
N TYR A 428 -7.06 -3.77 0.88
CA TYR A 428 -6.55 -5.03 1.42
C TYR A 428 -6.31 -4.90 2.92
N SER A 429 -6.64 -5.94 3.68
CA SER A 429 -6.38 -6.00 5.12
C SER A 429 -5.04 -6.65 5.41
N LEU A 430 -4.41 -6.25 6.53
CA LEU A 430 -3.24 -6.95 7.07
C LEU A 430 -3.52 -8.44 7.28
N LYS A 431 -4.73 -8.77 7.74
CA LYS A 431 -5.18 -10.15 7.91
C LYS A 431 -5.12 -10.96 6.62
N MET A 432 -5.54 -10.38 5.50
CA MET A 432 -5.41 -11.04 4.19
C MET A 432 -3.94 -11.28 3.84
N PHE A 433 -3.06 -10.31 4.05
CA PHE A 433 -1.62 -10.49 3.80
C PHE A 433 -0.99 -11.56 4.69
N LEU A 434 -1.26 -11.54 6.00
CA LEU A 434 -0.78 -12.57 6.93
C LEU A 434 -1.34 -13.96 6.60
N ASP A 435 -2.57 -14.06 6.07
CA ASP A 435 -3.14 -15.32 5.58
C ASP A 435 -2.43 -15.82 4.31
N ILE A 436 -1.99 -14.92 3.42
CA ILE A 436 -1.12 -15.27 2.28
C ILE A 436 0.20 -15.80 2.78
N PHE A 437 0.84 -15.07 3.69
CA PHE A 437 2.13 -15.43 4.25
C PHE A 437 2.12 -16.77 4.98
N THR A 438 1.13 -16.99 5.84
CA THR A 438 0.95 -18.26 6.56
C THR A 438 0.74 -19.44 5.60
N SER A 439 0.00 -19.22 4.51
CA SER A 439 -0.24 -20.24 3.49
C SER A 439 1.05 -20.62 2.76
N VAL A 440 1.93 -19.65 2.45
CA VAL A 440 3.24 -19.89 1.83
C VAL A 440 4.20 -20.62 2.77
N LEU A 441 4.16 -20.32 4.08
CA LEU A 441 5.02 -20.98 5.07
C LEU A 441 4.56 -22.41 5.42
N SER A 442 3.26 -22.62 5.64
CA SER A 442 2.74 -23.86 6.24
C SER A 442 1.99 -24.79 5.27
N GLN A 443 1.43 -24.25 4.18
CA GLN A 443 0.57 -25.00 3.24
C GLN A 443 1.23 -25.18 1.86
N ASN A 444 2.55 -24.99 1.78
CA ASN A 444 3.28 -25.06 0.52
C ASN A 444 3.78 -26.48 0.23
N SER A 445 3.16 -27.13 -0.75
CA SER A 445 3.53 -28.47 -1.19
C SER A 445 4.93 -28.55 -1.80
N LYS A 446 5.52 -27.44 -2.28
CA LYS A 446 6.88 -27.44 -2.86
C LYS A 446 7.98 -27.57 -1.81
N LEU A 447 7.66 -27.33 -0.54
CA LEU A 447 8.61 -27.43 0.58
C LEU A 447 8.70 -28.85 1.16
N THR A 448 7.82 -29.78 0.75
CA THR A 448 7.84 -31.15 1.27
C THR A 448 9.04 -31.92 0.72
N GLY A 449 9.92 -32.39 1.61
CA GLY A 449 11.11 -33.18 1.25
C GLY A 449 12.40 -32.39 1.08
N ILE A 450 12.40 -31.07 1.32
CA ILE A 450 13.60 -30.21 1.27
C ILE A 450 14.05 -29.90 2.71
N SER A 451 15.28 -30.30 3.06
CA SER A 451 15.86 -30.12 4.40
C SER A 451 16.81 -28.92 4.52
N ASP A 452 17.34 -28.40 3.40
CA ASP A 452 18.25 -27.25 3.42
C ASP A 452 17.48 -25.93 3.58
N TYR A 453 17.73 -25.22 4.67
CA TYR A 453 17.07 -23.94 4.98
C TYR A 453 17.35 -22.84 3.96
N THR A 454 18.53 -22.84 3.32
CA THR A 454 18.87 -21.81 2.32
C THR A 454 18.02 -22.00 1.05
N GLN A 455 17.90 -23.23 0.60
CA GLN A 455 17.03 -23.59 -0.52
C GLN A 455 15.55 -23.38 -0.20
N ARG A 456 15.11 -23.68 1.03
CA ARG A 456 13.72 -23.39 1.47
C ARG A 456 13.43 -21.90 1.46
N LEU A 457 14.34 -21.07 1.99
CA LEU A 457 14.20 -19.61 2.03
C LEU A 457 14.05 -19.02 0.62
N SER A 458 14.82 -19.48 -0.37
CA SER A 458 14.70 -18.99 -1.75
C SER A 458 13.36 -19.37 -2.39
N LEU A 459 12.87 -20.59 -2.15
CA LEU A 459 11.55 -21.04 -2.60
C LEU A 459 10.41 -20.28 -1.92
N ILE A 460 10.47 -20.10 -0.60
CA ILE A 460 9.49 -19.32 0.17
C ILE A 460 9.42 -17.89 -0.36
N THR A 461 10.57 -17.29 -0.63
CA THR A 461 10.64 -15.93 -1.18
C THR A 461 9.95 -15.87 -2.55
N SER A 462 10.29 -16.77 -3.48
CA SER A 462 9.69 -16.82 -4.81
C SER A 462 8.17 -17.10 -4.79
N ASP A 463 7.74 -18.03 -3.95
CA ASP A 463 6.32 -18.38 -3.79
C ASP A 463 5.53 -17.25 -3.10
N LEU A 464 6.14 -16.49 -2.19
CA LEU A 464 5.51 -15.33 -1.57
C LEU A 464 5.10 -14.29 -2.61
N PHE A 465 6.01 -13.90 -3.51
CA PHE A 465 5.70 -12.97 -4.60
C PHE A 465 4.61 -13.53 -5.51
N SER A 466 4.71 -14.80 -5.90
CA SER A 466 3.79 -15.44 -6.85
C SER A 466 2.37 -15.58 -6.29
N VAL A 467 2.24 -16.10 -5.06
CA VAL A 467 0.93 -16.29 -4.40
C VAL A 467 0.31 -14.95 -4.02
N CYS A 468 1.11 -13.97 -3.60
CA CYS A 468 0.61 -12.61 -3.35
C CYS A 468 0.06 -11.99 -4.63
N TYR A 469 0.82 -12.03 -5.73
CA TYR A 469 0.36 -11.54 -7.02
C TYR A 469 -0.93 -12.21 -7.48
N GLU A 470 -0.98 -13.54 -7.50
CA GLU A 470 -2.15 -14.28 -7.93
C GLU A 470 -3.38 -13.90 -7.09
N ARG A 471 -3.26 -13.90 -5.77
CA ARG A 471 -4.40 -13.65 -4.87
C ARG A 471 -4.89 -12.20 -4.92
N VAL A 472 -4.02 -11.23 -5.16
CA VAL A 472 -4.38 -9.81 -5.26
C VAL A 472 -4.90 -9.48 -6.66
N ALA A 473 -4.24 -9.95 -7.72
CA ALA A 473 -4.61 -9.69 -9.11
C ALA A 473 -6.01 -10.18 -9.48
N ARG A 474 -6.53 -11.24 -8.83
CA ARG A 474 -7.92 -11.71 -8.97
C ARG A 474 -8.97 -10.72 -8.47
N GLY A 475 -8.59 -9.83 -7.55
CA GLY A 475 -9.41 -8.72 -7.06
C GLY A 475 -9.15 -7.39 -7.77
N MET A 476 -8.33 -7.40 -8.82
CA MET A 476 -7.95 -6.21 -9.58
C MET A 476 -8.53 -6.20 -10.99
N LEU A 477 -8.78 -4.99 -11.50
CA LEU A 477 -9.06 -4.77 -12.91
C LEU A 477 -7.85 -5.21 -13.74
N HIS A 478 -8.08 -5.81 -14.91
CA HIS A 478 -7.03 -6.28 -15.81
C HIS A 478 -6.00 -5.18 -16.14
N ALA A 479 -6.45 -3.94 -16.26
CA ALA A 479 -5.59 -2.80 -16.58
C ALA A 479 -4.55 -2.48 -15.48
N ASP A 480 -4.83 -2.82 -14.22
CA ASP A 480 -3.98 -2.45 -13.08
C ASP A 480 -3.06 -3.58 -12.61
N ARG A 481 -3.25 -4.80 -13.11
CA ARG A 481 -2.43 -5.98 -12.73
C ARG A 481 -0.96 -5.79 -13.07
N LEU A 482 -0.65 -5.16 -14.21
CA LEU A 482 0.73 -4.88 -14.62
C LEU A 482 1.38 -3.86 -13.69
N THR A 483 0.65 -2.84 -13.25
CA THR A 483 1.12 -1.84 -12.29
C THR A 483 1.56 -2.52 -11.00
N PHE A 484 0.75 -3.42 -10.46
CA PHE A 484 1.10 -4.17 -9.25
C PHE A 484 2.30 -5.10 -9.47
N ALA A 485 2.38 -5.79 -10.61
CA ALA A 485 3.52 -6.64 -10.95
C ALA A 485 4.83 -5.84 -11.01
N LEU A 486 4.83 -4.62 -11.57
CA LEU A 486 6.01 -3.75 -11.59
C LEU A 486 6.44 -3.30 -10.19
N LEU A 487 5.48 -2.98 -9.30
CA LEU A 487 5.78 -2.63 -7.91
C LEU A 487 6.39 -3.82 -7.16
N LEU A 488 5.83 -5.02 -7.32
CA LEU A 488 6.40 -6.26 -6.77
C LEU A 488 7.79 -6.56 -7.34
N CYS A 489 7.99 -6.34 -8.64
CA CYS A 489 9.29 -6.48 -9.29
C CYS A 489 10.33 -5.53 -8.66
N ARG A 490 9.98 -4.27 -8.42
CA ARG A 490 10.87 -3.31 -7.74
C ARG A 490 11.22 -3.76 -6.32
N ILE A 491 10.25 -4.25 -5.54
CA ILE A 491 10.50 -4.79 -4.19
C ILE A 491 11.42 -6.02 -4.26
N HIS A 492 11.20 -6.89 -5.24
CA HIS A 492 12.03 -8.08 -5.45
C HIS A 492 13.48 -7.70 -5.75
N LEU A 493 13.71 -6.73 -6.65
CA LEU A 493 15.05 -6.26 -7.02
C LEU A 493 15.81 -5.65 -5.84
N LYS A 494 15.14 -4.89 -4.96
CA LYS A 494 15.75 -4.37 -3.72
C LYS A 494 16.29 -5.49 -2.81
N GLY A 495 15.73 -6.69 -2.89
CA GLY A 495 16.15 -7.86 -2.10
C GLY A 495 17.27 -8.71 -2.72
N ILE A 496 17.69 -8.43 -3.97
CA ILE A 496 18.73 -9.21 -4.66
C ILE A 496 20.09 -8.52 -4.48
N ALA A 497 20.97 -9.12 -3.69
CA ALA A 497 22.31 -8.55 -3.45
C ALA A 497 23.25 -8.57 -4.69
N THR A 498 22.97 -9.42 -5.68
CA THR A 498 23.82 -9.60 -6.88
C THR A 498 23.49 -8.67 -8.03
N GLU A 499 22.37 -7.94 -7.95
CA GLU A 499 21.86 -7.05 -9.00
C GLU A 499 21.75 -5.62 -8.46
N PRO A 500 21.94 -4.59 -9.28
CA PRO A 500 21.69 -3.22 -8.86
C PRO A 500 20.17 -2.98 -8.76
N THR A 501 19.77 -1.99 -7.96
CA THR A 501 18.36 -1.61 -7.77
C THR A 501 17.74 -0.90 -8.98
N TYR A 502 18.57 -0.38 -9.88
CA TYR A 502 18.19 0.42 -11.05
C TYR A 502 17.35 1.67 -10.72
N ASP A 503 17.55 2.28 -9.55
CA ASP A 503 16.74 3.42 -9.09
C ASP A 503 16.82 4.63 -10.04
N ALA A 504 17.98 4.85 -10.71
CA ALA A 504 18.14 5.93 -11.67
C ALA A 504 17.31 5.70 -12.94
N GLU A 505 17.34 4.47 -13.47
CA GLU A 505 16.57 4.04 -14.63
C GLU A 505 15.07 4.08 -14.34
N PHE A 506 14.65 3.61 -13.17
CA PHE A 506 13.25 3.71 -12.73
C PHE A 506 12.80 5.16 -12.54
N THR A 507 13.63 6.00 -11.93
CA THR A 507 13.32 7.43 -11.78
C THR A 507 13.18 8.10 -13.14
N PHE A 508 14.03 7.74 -14.12
CA PHE A 508 13.86 8.21 -15.50
C PHE A 508 12.58 7.66 -16.14
N PHE A 509 12.26 6.38 -15.97
CA PHE A 509 11.03 5.79 -16.51
C PHE A 509 9.79 6.54 -16.01
N LEU A 510 9.79 6.97 -14.74
CA LEU A 510 8.65 7.64 -14.12
C LEU A 510 8.61 9.16 -14.38
N ARG A 511 9.77 9.83 -14.37
CA ARG A 511 9.89 11.30 -14.42
C ARG A 511 10.66 11.82 -15.62
N GLY A 512 10.93 10.98 -16.61
CA GLY A 512 11.75 11.31 -17.79
C GLY A 512 11.22 12.49 -18.60
N LYS A 513 9.91 12.76 -18.52
CA LYS A 513 9.25 13.89 -19.20
C LYS A 513 9.28 15.22 -18.42
N GLU A 514 9.64 15.22 -17.15
CA GLU A 514 9.70 16.46 -16.34
C GLU A 514 10.91 17.33 -16.77
N GLY A 515 10.87 18.64 -16.58
CA GLY A 515 12.02 19.55 -16.78
C GLY A 515 12.18 20.16 -18.18
N VAL A 516 12.79 21.35 -18.21
CA VAL A 516 12.99 22.17 -19.43
C VAL A 516 14.25 21.75 -20.18
N LEU A 517 14.13 21.50 -21.47
CA LEU A 517 15.28 21.28 -22.35
C LEU A 517 15.74 22.62 -22.94
N ASN A 518 16.84 23.15 -22.42
CA ASN A 518 17.47 24.36 -22.97
C ASN A 518 18.50 24.04 -24.08
N VAL A 519 18.66 22.76 -24.45
CA VAL A 519 19.70 22.29 -25.37
C VAL A 519 19.06 21.84 -26.69
N ARG A 520 19.48 22.43 -27.80
CA ARG A 520 19.17 21.93 -29.15
C ARG A 520 20.17 20.84 -29.51
N GLY A 521 19.70 19.60 -29.61
CA GLY A 521 20.52 18.45 -30.01
C GLY A 521 20.56 18.21 -31.52
N PRO A 522 21.33 17.21 -31.98
CA PRO A 522 21.39 16.83 -33.40
C PRO A 522 20.02 16.37 -33.92
N MET A 523 19.59 16.93 -35.06
CA MET A 523 18.32 16.54 -35.69
C MET A 523 18.49 15.29 -36.55
N ILE A 524 17.64 14.29 -36.31
CA ILE A 524 17.57 13.05 -37.10
C ILE A 524 16.25 13.08 -37.87
N GLN A 525 16.33 13.11 -39.22
CA GLN A 525 15.16 13.30 -40.10
C GLN A 525 14.10 12.19 -40.00
N SER A 526 14.47 10.98 -39.58
CA SER A 526 13.54 9.85 -39.43
C SER A 526 12.68 9.90 -38.16
N LEU A 527 12.99 10.80 -37.22
CA LEU A 527 12.31 10.93 -35.93
C LEU A 527 11.34 12.13 -35.91
N SER A 528 10.21 11.95 -35.25
CA SER A 528 9.30 13.06 -34.92
C SER A 528 9.89 14.00 -33.87
N SER A 529 9.35 15.22 -33.75
CA SER A 529 9.79 16.20 -32.73
C SER A 529 9.72 15.63 -31.31
N GLU A 530 8.66 14.88 -30.99
CA GLU A 530 8.49 14.24 -29.67
C GLU A 530 9.55 13.16 -29.40
N GLN A 531 9.87 12.35 -30.42
CA GLN A 531 10.90 11.30 -30.29
C GLN A 531 12.31 11.90 -30.17
N GLN A 532 12.58 13.00 -30.86
CA GLN A 532 13.84 13.74 -30.73
C GLN A 532 13.99 14.30 -29.31
N GLU A 533 12.92 14.88 -28.75
CA GLU A 533 12.91 15.38 -27.37
C GLU A 533 13.15 14.25 -26.35
N ALA A 534 12.48 13.11 -26.53
CA ALA A 534 12.66 11.94 -25.68
C ALA A 534 14.08 11.37 -25.74
N MET A 535 14.67 11.29 -26.93
CA MET A 535 16.07 10.87 -27.14
C MET A 535 17.03 11.78 -26.36
N LEU A 536 16.85 13.10 -26.44
CA LEU A 536 17.72 14.06 -25.74
C LEU A 536 17.58 13.97 -24.22
N ARG A 537 16.37 13.74 -23.71
CA ARG A 537 16.15 13.52 -22.27
C ARG A 537 16.90 12.29 -21.78
N LEU A 538 16.80 11.19 -22.54
CA LEU A 538 17.44 9.93 -22.20
C LEU A 538 18.96 10.06 -22.20
N SER A 539 19.54 10.72 -23.23
CA SER A 539 20.99 10.89 -23.33
C SER A 539 21.60 11.82 -22.29
N LEU A 540 20.86 12.86 -21.86
CA LEU A 540 21.33 13.83 -20.86
C LEU A 540 21.27 13.29 -19.43
N ARG A 541 20.28 12.44 -19.11
CA ARG A 541 20.00 12.01 -17.73
C ARG A 541 20.67 10.70 -17.35
N LEU A 542 20.88 9.80 -18.30
CA LEU A 542 21.46 8.49 -18.03
C LEU A 542 22.80 8.35 -18.75
N GLY A 543 23.85 8.06 -17.97
CA GLY A 543 25.21 7.93 -18.49
C GLY A 543 25.35 6.86 -19.59
N ALA A 544 24.58 5.78 -19.50
CA ALA A 544 24.58 4.68 -20.47
C ALA A 544 24.11 5.09 -21.88
N PHE A 545 23.38 6.20 -22.03
CA PHE A 545 22.79 6.66 -23.28
C PHE A 545 23.40 7.95 -23.83
N LYS A 546 24.57 8.39 -23.33
CA LYS A 546 25.20 9.65 -23.74
C LYS A 546 25.42 9.77 -25.25
N GLU A 547 25.82 8.69 -25.93
CA GLU A 547 26.09 8.66 -27.38
C GLU A 547 24.90 8.14 -28.22
N LEU A 548 23.68 8.12 -27.65
CA LEU A 548 22.49 7.56 -28.29
C LEU A 548 22.22 8.14 -29.69
N ALA A 549 22.38 9.44 -29.88
CA ALA A 549 22.14 10.08 -31.17
C ALA A 549 23.13 9.62 -32.25
N GLN A 550 24.39 9.37 -31.87
CA GLN A 550 25.43 8.88 -32.78
C GLN A 550 25.17 7.41 -33.15
N ASN A 551 24.86 6.57 -32.16
CA ASN A 551 24.53 5.15 -32.37
C ASN A 551 23.32 4.95 -33.31
N ILE A 552 22.33 5.85 -33.26
CA ILE A 552 21.17 5.83 -34.16
C ILE A 552 21.57 6.24 -35.59
N GLN A 553 22.48 7.20 -35.74
CA GLN A 553 22.97 7.62 -37.07
C GLN A 553 23.78 6.50 -37.73
N ASP A 554 24.65 5.85 -36.97
CA ASP A 554 25.49 4.75 -37.45
C ASP A 554 24.66 3.53 -37.89
N ASN A 555 23.53 3.25 -37.22
CA ASN A 555 22.61 2.13 -37.51
C ASN A 555 21.24 2.58 -38.04
N SER A 556 21.19 3.65 -38.83
CA SER A 556 19.94 4.31 -39.23
C SER A 556 18.93 3.43 -39.97
N VAL A 557 19.38 2.49 -40.80
CA VAL A 557 18.51 1.59 -41.59
C VAL A 557 17.81 0.56 -40.68
N ASP A 558 18.57 -0.13 -39.84
CA ASP A 558 18.03 -1.13 -38.92
C ASP A 558 17.11 -0.49 -37.87
N PHE A 559 17.48 0.70 -37.40
CA PHE A 559 16.64 1.48 -36.50
C PHE A 559 15.32 1.91 -37.16
N ALA A 560 15.34 2.33 -38.43
CA ALA A 560 14.11 2.67 -39.16
C ALA A 560 13.20 1.45 -39.35
N ASN A 561 13.77 0.28 -39.66
CA ASN A 561 13.04 -0.99 -39.76
C ASN A 561 12.42 -1.40 -38.42
N TRP A 562 13.17 -1.25 -37.32
CA TRP A 562 12.69 -1.48 -35.97
C TRP A 562 11.53 -0.54 -35.61
N LEU A 563 11.63 0.75 -35.95
CA LEU A 563 10.58 1.74 -35.69
C LEU A 563 9.27 1.40 -36.41
N GLN A 564 9.36 0.83 -37.62
CA GLN A 564 8.20 0.41 -38.43
C GLN A 564 7.65 -0.98 -38.04
N SER A 565 8.39 -1.77 -37.25
CA SER A 565 7.98 -3.11 -36.83
C SER A 565 6.65 -3.11 -36.07
N SER A 566 5.86 -4.16 -36.28
CA SER A 566 4.62 -4.35 -35.52
C SER A 566 4.86 -4.84 -34.09
N THR A 567 6.02 -5.43 -33.80
CA THR A 567 6.44 -5.96 -32.49
C THR A 567 7.89 -5.56 -32.18
N PRO A 568 8.20 -4.26 -32.06
CA PRO A 568 9.55 -3.77 -31.79
C PRO A 568 10.13 -4.25 -30.45
N GLU A 569 9.26 -4.58 -29.47
CA GLU A 569 9.62 -5.01 -28.13
C GLU A 569 10.41 -6.34 -28.10
N THR A 570 10.29 -7.18 -29.12
CA THR A 570 10.97 -8.49 -29.15
C THR A 570 12.40 -8.41 -29.69
N HIS A 571 12.74 -7.35 -30.42
CA HIS A 571 14.03 -7.19 -31.10
C HIS A 571 14.55 -5.75 -30.96
N VAL A 572 14.74 -5.30 -29.73
CA VAL A 572 15.22 -3.93 -29.45
C VAL A 572 16.71 -3.82 -29.76
N PRO A 573 17.15 -2.85 -30.60
CA PRO A 573 18.56 -2.66 -30.91
C PRO A 573 19.35 -2.22 -29.67
N LYS A 574 20.59 -2.70 -29.53
CA LYS A 574 21.50 -2.30 -28.45
C LYS A 574 22.04 -0.90 -28.71
N LEU A 575 21.47 0.10 -28.04
CA LEU A 575 21.82 1.53 -28.21
C LEU A 575 22.39 2.17 -26.92
N TRP A 576 22.84 1.35 -25.97
CA TRP A 576 23.43 1.79 -24.70
C TRP A 576 24.86 1.24 -24.54
N HIS A 577 25.65 1.93 -23.73
CA HIS A 577 27.00 1.50 -23.36
C HIS A 577 26.98 0.70 -22.05
N GLU A 578 27.90 -0.27 -21.98
CA GLU A 578 28.16 -1.00 -20.74
C GLU A 578 29.12 -0.17 -19.88
N VAL A 579 28.70 0.13 -18.65
CA VAL A 579 29.54 0.84 -17.68
C VAL A 579 30.63 -0.13 -17.20
N ASP A 580 31.89 0.32 -17.19
CA ASP A 580 33.08 -0.44 -16.77
C ASP A 580 33.35 -1.77 -17.52
N ASN A 581 32.91 -1.91 -18.77
CA ASN A 581 33.06 -3.13 -19.60
C ASN A 581 32.48 -4.42 -18.96
N LYS A 582 31.51 -4.29 -18.05
CA LYS A 582 30.77 -5.45 -17.51
C LYS A 582 29.46 -5.64 -18.31
N PRO A 583 29.17 -6.85 -18.80
CA PRO A 583 27.90 -7.11 -19.45
C PRO A 583 26.75 -6.93 -18.47
N LEU A 584 25.71 -6.24 -18.92
CA LEU A 584 24.46 -6.11 -18.15
C LEU A 584 23.81 -7.48 -17.98
N SER A 585 23.20 -7.69 -16.82
CA SER A 585 22.33 -8.84 -16.58
C SER A 585 21.12 -8.83 -17.53
N PRO A 586 20.41 -9.96 -17.72
CA PRO A 586 19.17 -9.98 -18.50
C PRO A 586 18.14 -8.94 -18.01
N ILE A 587 18.11 -8.67 -16.70
CA ILE A 587 17.26 -7.67 -16.07
C ILE A 587 17.70 -6.25 -16.47
N GLY A 588 19.00 -5.96 -16.38
CA GLY A 588 19.58 -4.69 -16.81
C GLY A 588 19.38 -4.40 -18.30
N VAL A 589 19.48 -5.43 -19.14
CA VAL A 589 19.14 -5.32 -20.57
C VAL A 589 17.66 -5.00 -20.74
N ALA A 590 16.76 -5.70 -20.06
CA ALA A 590 15.32 -5.50 -20.21
C ALA A 590 14.86 -4.09 -19.77
N ILE A 591 15.42 -3.51 -18.70
CA ILE A 591 15.08 -2.13 -18.30
C ILE A 591 15.61 -1.09 -19.29
N HIS A 592 16.82 -1.26 -19.83
CA HIS A 592 17.32 -0.38 -20.89
C HIS A 592 16.47 -0.47 -22.17
N GLN A 593 16.02 -1.67 -22.53
CA GLN A 593 15.10 -1.88 -23.63
C GLN A 593 13.74 -1.20 -23.39
N LEU A 594 13.22 -1.28 -22.15
CA LEU A 594 12.00 -0.58 -21.75
C LEU A 594 12.13 0.94 -21.92
N LEU A 595 13.26 1.54 -21.55
CA LEU A 595 13.51 2.97 -21.71
C LEU A 595 13.58 3.40 -23.19
N LEU A 596 14.22 2.60 -24.05
CA LEU A 596 14.24 2.86 -25.49
C LEU A 596 12.84 2.74 -26.12
N ILE A 597 12.06 1.73 -25.70
CA ILE A 597 10.67 1.58 -26.13
C ILE A 597 9.85 2.78 -25.66
N GLN A 598 10.01 3.24 -24.42
CA GLN A 598 9.32 4.42 -23.91
C GLN A 598 9.65 5.69 -24.72
N ALA A 599 10.90 5.86 -25.14
CA ALA A 599 11.35 7.02 -25.91
C ALA A 599 10.84 7.01 -27.37
N PHE A 600 10.86 5.86 -28.04
CA PHE A 600 10.63 5.78 -29.49
C PHE A 600 9.31 5.10 -29.90
N ARG A 601 8.81 4.15 -29.11
CA ARG A 601 7.61 3.35 -29.35
C ARG A 601 6.73 3.26 -28.09
N PRO A 602 6.19 4.40 -27.60
CA PRO A 602 5.42 4.43 -26.37
C PRO A 602 4.17 3.54 -26.40
N ASP A 603 3.68 3.16 -27.58
CA ASP A 603 2.61 2.19 -27.79
C ASP A 603 2.96 0.76 -27.33
N ARG A 604 4.24 0.47 -27.04
CA ARG A 604 4.72 -0.85 -26.64
C ARG A 604 5.27 -0.92 -25.21
N VAL A 605 5.09 0.14 -24.42
CA VAL A 605 5.53 0.20 -23.01
C VAL A 605 4.95 -0.95 -22.19
N ILE A 606 3.67 -1.29 -22.36
CA ILE A 606 3.00 -2.38 -21.62
C ILE A 606 3.66 -3.74 -21.92
N ALA A 607 3.95 -4.00 -23.20
CA ALA A 607 4.58 -5.24 -23.63
C ALA A 607 6.04 -5.31 -23.15
N ALA A 608 6.80 -4.22 -23.28
CA ALA A 608 8.18 -4.16 -22.79
C ALA A 608 8.26 -4.27 -21.25
N ALA A 609 7.34 -3.66 -20.52
CA ALA A 609 7.24 -3.79 -19.07
C ALA A 609 6.94 -5.24 -18.65
N SER A 610 6.10 -5.94 -19.41
CA SER A 610 5.82 -7.36 -19.21
C SER A 610 7.07 -8.21 -19.40
N LEU A 611 7.87 -7.94 -20.44
CA LEU A 611 9.15 -8.62 -20.66
C LEU A 611 10.17 -8.34 -19.54
N PHE A 612 10.21 -7.11 -19.03
CA PHE A 612 11.04 -6.75 -17.88
C PHE A 612 10.64 -7.52 -16.61
N ILE A 613 9.34 -7.64 -16.32
CA ILE A 613 8.86 -8.47 -15.21
C ILE A 613 9.23 -9.94 -15.42
N ASN A 614 9.07 -10.47 -16.63
CA ASN A 614 9.43 -11.86 -16.93
C ASN A 614 10.93 -12.10 -16.72
N ALA A 615 11.79 -11.14 -17.05
CA ALA A 615 13.23 -11.25 -16.80
C ALA A 615 13.59 -11.28 -15.30
N ALA A 616 12.83 -10.58 -14.45
CA ALA A 616 13.10 -10.48 -13.02
C ALA A 616 12.39 -11.56 -12.17
N LEU A 617 11.13 -11.87 -12.46
CA LEU A 617 10.25 -12.76 -11.66
C LEU A 617 9.89 -14.08 -12.39
N GLY A 618 10.25 -14.22 -13.66
CA GLY A 618 10.01 -15.39 -14.49
C GLY A 618 8.71 -15.36 -15.31
N ASP A 619 8.70 -16.07 -16.44
CA ASP A 619 7.62 -16.04 -17.45
C ASP A 619 6.23 -16.46 -16.93
N LYS A 620 6.19 -17.31 -15.90
CA LYS A 620 4.93 -17.85 -15.36
C LYS A 620 4.27 -16.93 -14.34
N PHE A 621 4.96 -15.88 -13.88
CA PHE A 621 4.51 -15.03 -12.78
C PHE A 621 3.15 -14.39 -13.06
N MET A 622 3.01 -13.72 -14.22
CA MET A 622 1.76 -13.05 -14.57
C MET A 622 0.69 -14.01 -15.11
N ALA A 623 1.12 -15.03 -15.86
CA ALA A 623 0.22 -15.99 -16.52
C ALA A 623 -0.72 -16.70 -15.53
N ALA A 624 -0.27 -16.95 -14.29
CA ALA A 624 -1.08 -17.60 -13.26
C ALA A 624 -2.40 -16.87 -12.94
N ALA A 625 -2.40 -15.53 -12.99
CA ALA A 625 -3.59 -14.72 -12.74
C ALA A 625 -4.51 -14.58 -13.97
N GLU A 626 -4.03 -14.94 -15.17
CA GLU A 626 -4.77 -14.88 -16.44
C GLU A 626 -5.57 -16.17 -16.71
N VAL A 627 -5.14 -17.31 -16.18
CA VAL A 627 -5.88 -18.58 -16.24
C VAL A 627 -7.26 -18.41 -15.61
N GLU A 628 -8.30 -19.10 -16.12
CA GLU A 628 -9.64 -19.06 -15.53
C GLU A 628 -9.61 -19.43 -14.04
N LEU A 629 -10.42 -18.72 -13.24
CA LEU A 629 -10.48 -18.91 -11.80
C LEU A 629 -11.16 -20.25 -11.48
N ASP A 630 -10.42 -21.15 -10.85
CA ASP A 630 -11.02 -22.30 -10.15
C ASP A 630 -11.73 -21.79 -8.89
N PHE A 631 -12.98 -21.36 -9.06
CA PHE A 631 -13.76 -20.75 -7.99
C PHE A 631 -14.11 -21.77 -6.89
N ALA A 632 -14.24 -23.05 -7.23
CA ALA A 632 -14.53 -24.11 -6.27
C ALA A 632 -13.37 -24.28 -5.28
N SER A 633 -12.14 -24.45 -5.77
CA SER A 633 -10.96 -24.60 -4.92
C SER A 633 -10.74 -23.38 -4.02
N VAL A 634 -10.99 -22.17 -4.53
CA VAL A 634 -10.86 -20.95 -3.73
C VAL A 634 -11.90 -20.88 -2.61
N VAL A 635 -13.17 -21.19 -2.89
CA VAL A 635 -14.26 -21.13 -1.89
C VAL A 635 -14.11 -22.21 -0.81
N GLU A 636 -13.64 -23.40 -1.17
CA GLU A 636 -13.47 -24.52 -0.24
C GLU A 636 -12.17 -24.41 0.58
N ASN A 637 -11.04 -24.12 -0.07
CA ASN A 637 -9.71 -24.22 0.55
C ASN A 637 -9.15 -22.88 1.05
N GLN A 638 -9.54 -21.75 0.44
CA GLN A 638 -8.93 -20.44 0.73
C GLN A 638 -9.87 -19.50 1.49
N LEU A 639 -11.18 -19.58 1.27
CA LEU A 639 -12.16 -18.66 1.86
C LEU A 639 -12.64 -19.14 3.24
N LYS A 640 -12.37 -18.35 4.28
CA LYS A 640 -12.85 -18.61 5.65
C LYS A 640 -14.34 -18.26 5.80
N ALA A 641 -15.06 -18.95 6.68
CA ALA A 641 -16.50 -18.73 6.90
C ALA A 641 -16.86 -17.31 7.37
N ALA A 642 -15.96 -16.63 8.08
CA ALA A 642 -16.16 -15.25 8.55
C ALA A 642 -15.85 -14.18 7.48
N VAL A 643 -15.24 -14.57 6.35
CA VAL A 643 -14.83 -13.64 5.28
C VAL A 643 -15.84 -13.72 4.14
N PRO A 644 -16.60 -12.66 3.84
CA PRO A 644 -17.52 -12.67 2.70
C PRO A 644 -16.75 -12.64 1.38
N ALA A 645 -17.28 -13.31 0.35
CA ALA A 645 -16.80 -13.17 -1.03
C ALA A 645 -17.54 -12.01 -1.71
N LEU A 646 -16.78 -11.03 -2.20
CA LEU A 646 -17.29 -9.87 -2.93
C LEU A 646 -17.07 -10.11 -4.42
N LEU A 647 -18.15 -10.34 -5.17
CA LEU A 647 -18.12 -10.50 -6.61
C LEU A 647 -18.42 -9.14 -7.23
N CYS A 648 -17.34 -8.43 -7.58
CA CYS A 648 -17.37 -7.13 -8.20
C CYS A 648 -17.34 -7.27 -9.71
N SER A 649 -18.26 -6.62 -10.39
CA SER A 649 -18.38 -6.68 -11.85
C SER A 649 -18.39 -5.29 -12.45
N VAL A 650 -17.92 -5.18 -13.69
CA VAL A 650 -18.12 -3.96 -14.48
C VAL A 650 -19.63 -3.72 -14.69
N PRO A 651 -20.07 -2.45 -14.81
CA PRO A 651 -21.48 -2.14 -15.02
C PRO A 651 -22.12 -2.98 -16.14
N GLY A 652 -23.30 -3.55 -15.86
CA GLY A 652 -24.02 -4.39 -16.81
C GLY A 652 -23.56 -5.85 -16.92
N PHE A 653 -22.54 -6.29 -16.16
CA PHE A 653 -22.18 -7.70 -16.01
C PHE A 653 -22.64 -8.25 -14.66
N ASP A 654 -23.28 -9.42 -14.63
CA ASP A 654 -23.73 -10.07 -13.40
C ASP A 654 -22.98 -11.39 -13.15
N ALA A 655 -22.19 -11.43 -12.08
CA ALA A 655 -21.45 -12.62 -11.67
C ALA A 655 -22.27 -13.63 -10.86
N SER A 656 -23.56 -13.36 -10.59
CA SER A 656 -24.36 -14.20 -9.69
C SER A 656 -24.59 -15.63 -10.19
N GLY A 657 -24.70 -15.82 -11.51
CA GLY A 657 -24.85 -17.14 -12.11
C GLY A 657 -23.69 -18.09 -11.78
N ARG A 658 -22.45 -17.58 -11.69
CA ARG A 658 -21.27 -18.39 -11.32
C ARG A 658 -21.39 -18.99 -9.92
N VAL A 659 -22.05 -18.30 -9.00
CA VAL A 659 -22.26 -18.78 -7.63
C VAL A 659 -23.39 -19.83 -7.59
N ASP A 660 -24.45 -19.60 -8.36
CA ASP A 660 -25.57 -20.55 -8.48
C ASP A 660 -25.08 -21.88 -9.10
N ASP A 661 -24.26 -21.82 -10.15
CA ASP A 661 -23.63 -22.99 -10.80
C ASP A 661 -22.71 -23.73 -9.82
N LEU A 662 -21.85 -23.01 -9.09
CA LEU A 662 -20.95 -23.60 -8.10
C LEU A 662 -21.73 -24.29 -6.96
N ALA A 663 -22.80 -23.68 -6.49
CA ALA A 663 -23.63 -24.26 -5.44
C ALA A 663 -24.30 -25.57 -5.92
N ALA A 664 -24.74 -25.61 -7.18
CA ALA A 664 -25.29 -26.81 -7.79
C ALA A 664 -24.23 -27.92 -7.96
N GLU A 665 -23.03 -27.57 -8.43
CA GLU A 665 -21.92 -28.51 -8.61
C GLU A 665 -21.47 -29.15 -7.29
N LEU A 666 -21.34 -28.35 -6.23
CA LEU A 666 -20.93 -28.81 -4.90
C LEU A 666 -22.09 -29.36 -4.05
N GLY A 667 -23.31 -29.38 -4.59
CA GLY A 667 -24.52 -29.83 -3.88
C GLY A 667 -24.83 -29.03 -2.60
N LYS A 668 -24.50 -27.73 -2.57
CA LYS A 668 -24.69 -26.85 -1.40
C LYS A 668 -26.04 -26.13 -1.48
N GLN A 669 -26.72 -26.01 -0.34
CA GLN A 669 -27.96 -25.23 -0.25
C GLN A 669 -27.63 -23.73 -0.19
N ILE A 670 -28.10 -22.98 -1.20
CA ILE A 670 -27.92 -21.53 -1.31
C ILE A 670 -29.26 -20.79 -1.25
N VAL A 671 -29.28 -19.67 -0.53
CA VAL A 671 -30.42 -18.73 -0.50
C VAL A 671 -30.00 -17.45 -1.21
N SER A 672 -30.69 -17.10 -2.31
CA SER A 672 -30.42 -15.89 -3.08
C SER A 672 -31.46 -14.79 -2.79
N ILE A 673 -31.01 -13.58 -2.49
CA ILE A 673 -31.86 -12.42 -2.15
C ILE A 673 -31.35 -11.19 -2.89
N ALA A 674 -32.23 -10.46 -3.58
CA ALA A 674 -31.91 -9.17 -4.19
C ALA A 674 -32.08 -8.03 -3.19
N ILE A 675 -31.06 -7.17 -3.08
CA ILE A 675 -31.05 -6.01 -2.19
C ILE A 675 -31.54 -4.77 -2.95
N GLY A 676 -32.43 -3.99 -2.34
CA GLY A 676 -32.99 -2.77 -2.93
C GLY A 676 -34.29 -2.28 -2.30
N SER A 677 -35.01 -3.15 -1.58
CA SER A 677 -36.23 -2.80 -0.83
C SER A 677 -36.05 -3.05 0.67
N ALA A 678 -36.86 -2.37 1.50
CA ALA A 678 -36.88 -2.59 2.95
C ALA A 678 -37.25 -4.03 3.33
N GLU A 679 -38.06 -4.72 2.51
CA GLU A 679 -38.37 -6.13 2.69
C GLU A 679 -37.13 -7.00 2.43
N GLY A 680 -36.36 -6.69 1.38
CA GLY A 680 -35.11 -7.38 1.06
C GLY A 680 -34.09 -7.32 2.20
N PHE A 681 -33.97 -6.19 2.90
CA PHE A 681 -33.08 -6.05 4.07
C PHE A 681 -33.47 -7.02 5.20
N ASN A 682 -34.76 -7.07 5.55
CA ASN A 682 -35.28 -7.96 6.59
C ASN A 682 -35.14 -9.44 6.23
N GLN A 683 -35.38 -9.80 4.96
CA GLN A 683 -35.20 -11.16 4.47
C GLN A 683 -33.72 -11.57 4.52
N ALA A 684 -32.81 -10.69 4.10
CA ALA A 684 -31.37 -10.92 4.14
C ALA A 684 -30.89 -11.17 5.57
N ASP A 685 -31.31 -10.33 6.52
CA ASP A 685 -30.92 -10.49 7.93
C ASP A 685 -31.37 -11.80 8.55
N ARG A 686 -32.60 -12.24 8.23
CA ARG A 686 -33.12 -13.54 8.66
C ARG A 686 -32.37 -14.69 8.01
N ALA A 687 -32.12 -14.61 6.70
CA ALA A 687 -31.41 -15.65 5.96
C ALA A 687 -29.98 -15.84 6.47
N ILE A 688 -29.24 -14.74 6.70
CA ILE A 688 -27.90 -14.77 7.30
C ILE A 688 -27.94 -15.42 8.68
N ASN A 689 -28.82 -14.97 9.59
CA ASN A 689 -28.88 -15.51 10.94
C ASN A 689 -29.18 -17.01 10.99
N MET A 690 -30.02 -17.52 10.08
CA MET A 690 -30.28 -18.95 9.96
C MET A 690 -29.08 -19.69 9.35
N ALA A 691 -28.50 -19.15 8.29
CA ALA A 691 -27.40 -19.78 7.57
C ALA A 691 -26.10 -19.85 8.38
N VAL A 692 -25.81 -18.84 9.21
CA VAL A 692 -24.67 -18.80 10.15
C VAL A 692 -24.68 -20.00 11.09
N LYS A 693 -25.87 -20.39 11.59
CA LYS A 693 -26.04 -21.55 12.48
C LYS A 693 -26.07 -22.88 11.71
N ALA A 694 -26.71 -22.90 10.54
CA ALA A 694 -26.92 -24.11 9.75
C ALA A 694 -25.77 -24.45 8.79
N GLY A 695 -24.79 -23.56 8.59
CA GLY A 695 -23.71 -23.74 7.62
C GLY A 695 -24.16 -23.67 6.16
N ARG A 696 -25.23 -22.91 5.85
CA ARG A 696 -25.76 -22.75 4.48
C ARG A 696 -25.09 -21.59 3.74
N TRP A 697 -25.25 -21.55 2.43
CA TRP A 697 -24.75 -20.44 1.61
C TRP A 697 -25.82 -19.36 1.46
N VAL A 698 -25.40 -18.10 1.47
CA VAL A 698 -26.27 -16.96 1.21
C VAL A 698 -25.64 -16.10 0.12
N MET A 699 -26.42 -15.74 -0.91
CA MET A 699 -26.01 -14.80 -1.93
C MET A 699 -26.91 -13.57 -1.91
N LEU A 700 -26.31 -12.39 -1.71
CA LEU A 700 -27.00 -11.11 -1.78
C LEU A 700 -26.65 -10.43 -3.10
N LYS A 701 -27.69 -10.16 -3.91
CA LYS A 701 -27.56 -9.55 -5.24
C LYS A 701 -27.69 -8.03 -5.17
N ASN A 702 -26.91 -7.34 -5.99
CA ASN A 702 -26.96 -5.88 -6.20
C ASN A 702 -26.78 -5.04 -4.93
N VAL A 703 -25.85 -5.43 -4.06
CA VAL A 703 -25.70 -4.79 -2.75
C VAL A 703 -25.27 -3.31 -2.80
N HIS A 704 -24.66 -2.87 -3.90
CA HIS A 704 -24.27 -1.48 -4.15
C HIS A 704 -25.45 -0.50 -4.18
N LEU A 705 -26.69 -0.99 -4.37
CA LEU A 705 -27.91 -0.18 -4.35
C LEU A 705 -28.29 0.28 -2.92
N ALA A 706 -27.74 -0.32 -1.87
CA ALA A 706 -28.08 -0.01 -0.48
C ALA A 706 -26.83 0.23 0.40
N PRO A 707 -26.06 1.31 0.15
CA PRO A 707 -24.80 1.57 0.86
C PRO A 707 -24.97 1.75 2.37
N GLN A 708 -26.08 2.35 2.83
CA GLN A 708 -26.35 2.53 4.27
C GLN A 708 -26.58 1.18 4.98
N TRP A 709 -27.25 0.24 4.32
CA TRP A 709 -27.48 -1.10 4.89
C TRP A 709 -26.19 -1.91 4.91
N LEU A 710 -25.30 -1.73 3.93
CA LEU A 710 -23.97 -2.38 3.92
C LEU A 710 -23.12 -2.03 5.15
N VAL A 711 -23.24 -0.81 5.68
CA VAL A 711 -22.57 -0.42 6.94
C VAL A 711 -23.08 -1.24 8.12
N GLN A 712 -24.38 -1.56 8.16
CA GLN A 712 -24.96 -2.41 9.21
C GLN A 712 -24.54 -3.88 9.03
N LEU A 713 -24.50 -4.37 7.79
CA LEU A 713 -24.06 -5.72 7.48
C LEU A 713 -22.59 -5.94 7.87
N GLU A 714 -21.71 -4.99 7.55
CA GLU A 714 -20.29 -5.03 7.90
C GLU A 714 -20.08 -5.17 9.42
N LYS A 715 -20.82 -4.39 10.23
CA LYS A 715 -20.79 -4.52 11.69
C LYS A 715 -21.27 -5.88 12.17
N LYS A 716 -22.37 -6.36 11.59
CA LYS A 716 -22.93 -7.66 11.92
C LYS A 716 -21.92 -8.77 11.67
N LEU A 717 -21.21 -8.76 10.53
CA LEU A 717 -20.19 -9.77 10.19
C LEU A 717 -19.13 -9.96 11.27
N HIS A 718 -18.73 -8.88 11.95
CA HIS A 718 -17.73 -8.94 13.03
C HIS A 718 -18.24 -9.56 14.34
N SER A 719 -19.55 -9.57 14.55
CA SER A 719 -20.18 -10.18 15.73
C SER A 719 -20.55 -11.65 15.52
N LEU A 720 -20.56 -12.12 14.27
CA LEU A 720 -20.99 -13.48 13.94
C LEU A 720 -19.91 -14.50 14.30
N GLN A 721 -20.35 -15.63 14.83
CA GLN A 721 -19.56 -16.85 14.99
C GLN A 721 -20.12 -17.90 14.03
N PRO A 722 -19.68 -17.90 12.76
CA PRO A 722 -20.28 -18.74 11.72
C PRO A 722 -19.81 -20.19 11.79
N HIS A 723 -20.70 -21.11 11.41
CA HIS A 723 -20.36 -22.50 11.15
C HIS A 723 -19.32 -22.61 10.02
N ALA A 724 -18.38 -23.56 10.10
CA ALA A 724 -17.27 -23.68 9.14
C ALA A 724 -17.69 -23.81 7.66
N GLY A 725 -18.86 -24.42 7.41
CA GLY A 725 -19.45 -24.56 6.07
C GLY A 725 -20.21 -23.32 5.54
N PHE A 726 -20.45 -22.31 6.38
CA PHE A 726 -21.14 -21.09 5.98
C PHE A 726 -20.30 -20.28 4.97
N ARG A 727 -20.95 -19.74 3.94
CA ARG A 727 -20.35 -18.80 2.98
C ARG A 727 -21.36 -17.70 2.67
N LEU A 728 -20.87 -16.46 2.63
CA LEU A 728 -21.65 -15.29 2.22
C LEU A 728 -21.06 -14.71 0.94
N PHE A 729 -21.87 -14.64 -0.11
CA PHE A 729 -21.52 -14.05 -1.39
C PHE A 729 -22.28 -12.74 -1.57
N LEU A 730 -21.58 -11.66 -1.92
CA LEU A 730 -22.15 -10.36 -2.20
C LEU A 730 -21.85 -10.01 -3.65
N THR A 731 -22.87 -9.86 -4.50
CA THR A 731 -22.66 -9.40 -5.88
C THR A 731 -22.91 -7.91 -6.00
N MET A 732 -22.02 -7.21 -6.70
CA MET A 732 -22.12 -5.78 -6.90
C MET A 732 -21.44 -5.30 -8.17
N GLU A 733 -21.92 -4.19 -8.71
CA GLU A 733 -21.15 -3.39 -9.65
C GLU A 733 -20.05 -2.60 -8.91
N ILE A 734 -18.94 -2.35 -9.59
CA ILE A 734 -17.83 -1.56 -9.05
C ILE A 734 -18.32 -0.12 -8.81
N ASN A 735 -18.61 0.22 -7.55
CA ASN A 735 -19.23 1.49 -7.17
C ASN A 735 -18.51 2.12 -5.95
N PRO A 736 -18.08 3.41 -6.02
CA PRO A 736 -17.36 4.08 -4.94
C PRO A 736 -18.19 4.32 -3.67
N LYS A 737 -19.52 4.12 -3.72
CA LYS A 737 -20.40 4.24 -2.55
C LYS A 737 -20.34 3.03 -1.60
N VAL A 738 -19.67 1.94 -2.01
CA VAL A 738 -19.53 0.74 -1.16
C VAL A 738 -18.61 1.06 0.02
N PRO A 739 -18.98 0.70 1.27
CA PRO A 739 -18.16 1.01 2.45
C PRO A 739 -16.76 0.36 2.38
N VAL A 740 -15.73 1.16 2.66
CA VAL A 740 -14.31 0.75 2.64
C VAL A 740 -14.06 -0.43 3.58
N ASN A 741 -14.65 -0.43 4.78
CA ASN A 741 -14.48 -1.50 5.76
C ASN A 741 -15.06 -2.84 5.27
N LEU A 742 -16.13 -2.81 4.47
CA LEU A 742 -16.67 -4.03 3.87
C LEU A 742 -15.73 -4.59 2.81
N LEU A 743 -15.15 -3.73 1.96
CA LEU A 743 -14.15 -4.12 0.96
C LEU A 743 -12.93 -4.75 1.64
N ARG A 744 -12.43 -4.12 2.71
CA ARG A 744 -11.27 -4.59 3.49
C ARG A 744 -11.53 -5.91 4.23
N ALA A 745 -12.76 -6.12 4.72
CA ALA A 745 -13.16 -7.34 5.41
C ALA A 745 -13.47 -8.51 4.47
N GLY A 746 -13.82 -8.23 3.21
CA GLY A 746 -14.20 -9.22 2.22
C GLY A 746 -13.04 -9.68 1.31
N ARG A 747 -13.23 -10.82 0.67
CA ARG A 747 -12.36 -11.32 -0.40
C ARG A 747 -12.92 -10.83 -1.74
N ILE A 748 -12.22 -9.92 -2.40
CA ILE A 748 -12.66 -9.31 -3.66
C ILE A 748 -12.29 -10.19 -4.85
N PHE A 749 -13.27 -10.39 -5.74
CA PHE A 749 -13.11 -11.01 -7.05
C PHE A 749 -13.66 -10.06 -8.10
N VAL A 750 -12.84 -9.70 -9.09
CA VAL A 750 -13.24 -8.85 -10.20
C VAL A 750 -13.54 -9.72 -11.42
N PHE A 751 -14.76 -9.58 -11.94
CA PHE A 751 -15.19 -10.23 -13.16
C PHE A 751 -15.33 -9.19 -14.26
N GLU A 752 -14.47 -9.33 -15.27
CA GLU A 752 -14.49 -8.54 -16.49
C GLU A 752 -14.74 -9.48 -17.68
N PRO A 753 -15.53 -9.06 -18.67
CA PRO A 753 -15.68 -9.84 -19.89
C PRO A 753 -14.35 -9.87 -20.64
N PRO A 754 -13.93 -11.04 -21.15
CA PRO A 754 -12.70 -11.13 -21.94
C PRO A 754 -12.84 -10.25 -23.20
N PRO A 755 -11.80 -9.45 -23.52
CA PRO A 755 -11.84 -8.62 -24.71
C PRO A 755 -11.73 -9.49 -25.97
N GLY A 756 -12.33 -9.00 -27.05
CA GLY A 756 -12.23 -9.57 -28.39
C GLY A 756 -13.56 -10.07 -28.94
N ILE A 757 -13.73 -9.91 -30.25
CA ILE A 757 -14.94 -10.30 -30.99
C ILE A 757 -15.19 -11.81 -30.83
N ARG A 758 -14.14 -12.64 -30.91
CA ARG A 758 -14.25 -14.10 -30.75
C ARG A 758 -14.83 -14.47 -29.39
N ALA A 759 -14.27 -13.93 -28.31
CA ALA A 759 -14.71 -14.24 -26.95
C ALA A 759 -16.14 -13.74 -26.70
N ASN A 760 -16.47 -12.56 -27.22
CA ASN A 760 -17.81 -11.98 -27.16
C ASN A 760 -18.85 -12.85 -27.88
N LEU A 761 -18.53 -13.34 -29.08
CA LEU A 761 -19.40 -14.22 -29.85
C LEU A 761 -19.61 -15.57 -29.15
N LEU A 762 -18.54 -16.21 -28.63
CA LEU A 762 -18.66 -17.47 -27.89
C LEU A 762 -19.60 -17.33 -26.68
N ARG A 763 -19.47 -16.23 -25.93
CA ARG A 763 -20.38 -15.89 -24.83
C ARG A 763 -21.81 -15.64 -25.30
N THR A 764 -21.99 -14.84 -26.35
CA THR A 764 -23.32 -14.55 -26.89
C THR A 764 -24.04 -15.84 -27.31
N PHE A 765 -23.32 -16.76 -27.96
CA PHE A 765 -23.86 -18.04 -28.34
C PHE A 765 -24.13 -18.93 -27.11
N SER A 766 -23.27 -18.97 -26.09
CA SER A 766 -23.57 -19.75 -24.87
C SER A 766 -24.84 -19.26 -24.16
N THR A 767 -25.10 -17.95 -24.18
CA THR A 767 -26.29 -17.34 -23.55
C THR A 767 -27.60 -17.62 -24.32
N VAL A 768 -27.59 -17.63 -25.65
CA VAL A 768 -28.80 -17.84 -26.46
C VAL A 768 -29.10 -19.35 -26.61
N PRO A 769 -30.28 -19.86 -26.22
CA PRO A 769 -30.60 -21.28 -26.36
C PRO A 769 -30.65 -21.75 -27.81
N ALA A 770 -30.10 -22.94 -28.08
CA ALA A 770 -30.12 -23.55 -29.42
C ALA A 770 -31.56 -23.76 -29.95
N SER A 771 -32.49 -24.17 -29.09
CA SER A 771 -33.90 -24.37 -29.45
C SER A 771 -34.58 -23.10 -29.98
N ARG A 772 -34.19 -21.94 -29.45
CA ARG A 772 -34.68 -20.63 -29.88
C ARG A 772 -34.11 -20.23 -31.24
N MET A 773 -32.79 -20.30 -31.38
CA MET A 773 -32.07 -19.94 -32.61
C MET A 773 -32.45 -20.84 -33.80
N MET A 774 -32.75 -22.12 -33.52
CA MET A 774 -33.06 -23.15 -34.53
C MET A 774 -34.55 -23.28 -34.86
N LYS A 775 -35.43 -22.45 -34.27
CA LYS A 775 -36.85 -22.44 -34.62
C LYS A 775 -37.02 -21.94 -36.06
N ALA A 776 -37.91 -22.54 -36.84
CA ALA A 776 -38.21 -22.11 -38.21
C ALA A 776 -38.67 -20.63 -38.26
N PRO A 777 -38.23 -19.84 -39.25
CA PRO A 777 -37.57 -20.24 -40.49
C PRO A 777 -36.03 -20.40 -40.39
N ASN A 778 -35.41 -21.13 -41.33
CA ASN A 778 -33.97 -21.41 -41.31
C ASN A 778 -33.09 -20.14 -41.36
N GLU A 779 -33.58 -19.06 -41.98
CA GLU A 779 -32.94 -17.76 -42.05
C GLU A 779 -32.80 -17.08 -40.67
N ARG A 780 -33.58 -17.51 -39.66
CA ARG A 780 -33.48 -17.01 -38.28
C ARG A 780 -32.06 -17.18 -37.74
N ALA A 781 -31.46 -18.35 -37.91
CA ALA A 781 -30.13 -18.64 -37.37
C ALA A 781 -29.07 -17.65 -37.92
N ARG A 782 -29.18 -17.26 -39.20
CA ARG A 782 -28.31 -16.28 -39.84
C ARG A 782 -28.52 -14.86 -39.29
N LEU A 783 -29.77 -14.47 -39.05
CA LEU A 783 -30.08 -13.17 -38.41
C LEU A 783 -29.60 -13.09 -36.96
N TYR A 784 -29.68 -14.19 -36.20
CA TYR A 784 -29.11 -14.28 -34.85
C TYR A 784 -27.59 -14.13 -34.87
N PHE A 785 -26.90 -14.73 -35.85
CA PHE A 785 -25.47 -14.50 -36.02
C PHE A 785 -25.16 -13.03 -36.32
N LEU A 786 -25.89 -12.38 -37.23
CA LEU A 786 -25.70 -10.95 -37.54
C LEU A 786 -25.93 -10.07 -36.31
N LEU A 787 -26.95 -10.38 -35.50
CA LEU A 787 -27.21 -9.69 -34.24
C LEU A 787 -26.08 -9.91 -33.22
N ALA A 788 -25.57 -11.13 -33.09
CA ALA A 788 -24.43 -11.45 -32.23
C ALA A 788 -23.15 -10.73 -32.69
N TRP A 789 -22.90 -10.69 -34.00
CA TRP A 789 -21.79 -9.96 -34.60
C TRP A 789 -21.90 -8.46 -34.35
N PHE A 790 -23.08 -7.88 -34.55
CA PHE A 790 -23.36 -6.48 -34.25
C PHE A 790 -23.13 -6.18 -32.76
N HIS A 791 -23.67 -7.01 -31.87
CA HIS A 791 -23.50 -6.87 -30.42
C HIS A 791 -22.02 -6.90 -30.03
N ALA A 792 -21.24 -7.83 -30.61
CA ALA A 792 -19.81 -7.91 -30.39
C ALA A 792 -19.06 -6.66 -30.90
N ILE A 793 -19.42 -6.10 -32.07
CA ILE A 793 -18.81 -4.86 -32.59
C ILE A 793 -19.08 -3.69 -31.65
N VAL A 794 -20.35 -3.46 -31.24
CA VAL A 794 -20.68 -2.28 -30.43
C VAL A 794 -20.00 -2.34 -29.06
N GLN A 795 -19.91 -3.53 -28.46
CA GLN A 795 -19.20 -3.75 -27.20
C GLN A 795 -17.68 -3.60 -27.37
N GLU A 796 -17.06 -4.23 -28.36
CA GLU A 796 -15.60 -4.12 -28.57
C GLU A 796 -15.16 -2.70 -28.96
N ARG A 797 -16.01 -1.94 -29.67
CA ARG A 797 -15.72 -0.53 -29.95
C ARG A 797 -15.65 0.34 -28.70
N LEU A 798 -16.31 -0.02 -27.59
CA LEU A 798 -16.22 0.73 -26.32
C LEU A 798 -14.81 0.74 -25.75
N ARG A 799 -14.01 -0.31 -26.01
CA ARG A 799 -12.60 -0.39 -25.61
C ARG A 799 -11.75 0.74 -26.21
N TYR A 800 -12.16 1.26 -27.36
CA TYR A 800 -11.47 2.33 -28.06
C TYR A 800 -12.09 3.71 -27.80
N SER A 801 -13.00 3.87 -26.83
CA SER A 801 -13.51 5.20 -26.47
C SER A 801 -12.34 6.14 -26.10
N PRO A 802 -12.26 7.37 -26.63
CA PRO A 802 -13.29 8.11 -27.38
C PRO A 802 -13.23 7.96 -28.93
N LEU A 803 -12.28 7.18 -29.48
CA LEU A 803 -12.16 6.91 -30.92
C LEU A 803 -13.30 6.02 -31.45
N GLY A 804 -13.62 4.95 -30.70
CA GLY A 804 -14.66 3.98 -31.07
C GLY A 804 -16.07 4.55 -30.92
N TRP A 805 -16.31 5.25 -29.82
CA TRP A 805 -17.54 5.97 -29.46
C TRP A 805 -17.11 7.25 -28.75
N ALA A 806 -17.84 8.37 -28.85
CA ALA A 806 -17.46 9.58 -28.11
C ALA A 806 -17.58 9.41 -26.59
N LYS A 807 -18.54 8.61 -26.13
CA LYS A 807 -18.78 8.27 -24.72
C LYS A 807 -18.79 6.75 -24.51
N HIS A 808 -18.68 6.35 -23.25
CA HIS A 808 -18.82 4.95 -22.86
C HIS A 808 -20.29 4.63 -22.59
N TYR A 809 -20.92 3.83 -23.46
CA TYR A 809 -22.31 3.40 -23.35
C TYR A 809 -22.43 1.98 -22.78
N GLU A 810 -23.47 1.72 -21.99
CA GLU A 810 -23.68 0.43 -21.33
C GLU A 810 -24.51 -0.52 -22.21
N PHE A 811 -23.89 -1.12 -23.23
CA PHE A 811 -24.52 -2.17 -24.03
C PHE A 811 -24.41 -3.53 -23.31
N ASN A 812 -25.53 -4.11 -22.90
CA ASN A 812 -25.56 -5.27 -22.01
C ASN A 812 -26.37 -6.45 -22.57
N GLU A 813 -26.44 -7.55 -21.82
CA GLU A 813 -27.14 -8.76 -22.25
C GLU A 813 -28.67 -8.59 -22.32
N SER A 814 -29.25 -7.63 -21.57
CA SER A 814 -30.68 -7.36 -21.68
C SER A 814 -31.04 -6.70 -23.01
N ASP A 815 -30.18 -5.81 -23.53
CA ASP A 815 -30.34 -5.24 -24.87
C ASP A 815 -30.33 -6.34 -25.94
N LEU A 816 -29.38 -7.29 -25.84
CA LEU A 816 -29.31 -8.44 -26.73
C LEU A 816 -30.58 -9.31 -26.65
N ARG A 817 -31.08 -9.57 -25.44
CA ARG A 817 -32.30 -10.38 -25.25
C ARG A 817 -33.53 -9.71 -25.87
N VAL A 818 -33.71 -8.41 -25.64
CA VAL A 818 -34.82 -7.63 -26.25
C VAL A 818 -34.67 -7.56 -27.76
N ALA A 819 -33.44 -7.47 -28.27
CA ALA A 819 -33.17 -7.54 -29.71
C ALA A 819 -33.55 -8.91 -30.30
N CYS A 820 -33.24 -10.01 -29.62
CA CYS A 820 -33.69 -11.35 -30.01
C CYS A 820 -35.23 -11.46 -29.98
N ASP A 821 -35.90 -10.91 -28.96
CA ASP A 821 -37.36 -10.94 -28.84
C ASP A 821 -38.03 -10.15 -29.98
N THR A 822 -37.47 -8.99 -30.31
CA THR A 822 -37.91 -8.13 -31.42
C THR A 822 -37.75 -8.86 -32.75
N LEU A 823 -36.58 -9.44 -32.97
CA LEU A 823 -36.26 -10.21 -34.17
C LEU A 823 -37.20 -11.41 -34.32
N ASP A 824 -37.45 -12.16 -33.24
CA ASP A 824 -38.39 -13.29 -33.27
C ASP A 824 -39.82 -12.86 -33.61
N THR A 825 -40.30 -11.76 -33.03
CA THR A 825 -41.66 -11.25 -33.26
C THR A 825 -41.89 -10.86 -34.71
N TRP A 826 -40.94 -10.14 -35.32
CA TRP A 826 -41.02 -9.72 -36.72
C TRP A 826 -40.82 -10.87 -37.70
N ILE A 827 -39.94 -11.83 -37.38
CA ILE A 827 -39.77 -13.03 -38.21
C ILE A 827 -40.99 -13.93 -38.13
N ASP A 828 -41.54 -14.21 -36.95
CA ASP A 828 -42.70 -15.09 -36.79
C ASP A 828 -43.93 -14.51 -37.49
N SER A 829 -44.17 -13.21 -37.37
CA SER A 829 -45.27 -12.52 -38.05
C SER A 829 -45.13 -12.53 -39.58
N THR A 830 -43.90 -12.39 -40.09
CA THR A 830 -43.66 -12.34 -41.55
C THR A 830 -43.54 -13.72 -42.18
N ALA A 831 -43.00 -14.70 -41.47
CA ALA A 831 -42.85 -16.08 -41.94
C ALA A 831 -44.17 -16.85 -41.92
N MET A 832 -45.13 -16.49 -41.04
CA MET A 832 -46.45 -17.15 -40.92
C MET A 832 -46.34 -18.69 -40.86
N GLY A 833 -45.36 -19.21 -40.12
CA GLY A 833 -45.13 -20.65 -39.96
C GLY A 833 -44.40 -21.35 -41.11
N ARG A 834 -43.90 -20.62 -42.12
CA ARG A 834 -43.08 -21.20 -43.20
C ARG A 834 -41.70 -21.63 -42.70
N THR A 835 -41.16 -22.65 -43.35
CA THR A 835 -39.81 -23.18 -43.05
C THR A 835 -38.68 -22.31 -43.56
N ASN A 836 -38.91 -21.54 -44.64
CA ASN A 836 -37.96 -20.58 -45.21
C ASN A 836 -38.66 -19.23 -45.45
N LEU A 837 -37.93 -18.15 -45.25
CA LEU A 837 -38.36 -16.77 -45.47
C LEU A 837 -37.41 -16.09 -46.49
N PRO A 838 -37.89 -15.69 -47.67
CA PRO A 838 -37.05 -14.98 -48.63
C PRO A 838 -36.51 -13.67 -48.01
N PRO A 839 -35.20 -13.37 -48.12
CA PRO A 839 -34.57 -12.20 -47.50
C PRO A 839 -35.22 -10.86 -47.85
N GLU A 840 -35.81 -10.73 -49.04
CA GLU A 840 -36.47 -9.49 -49.49
C GLU A 840 -37.77 -9.21 -48.73
N LYS A 841 -38.37 -10.24 -48.10
CA LYS A 841 -39.59 -10.08 -47.30
C LYS A 841 -39.29 -9.74 -45.84
N VAL A 842 -38.03 -9.82 -45.40
CA VAL A 842 -37.65 -9.41 -44.04
C VAL A 842 -37.88 -7.89 -43.90
N PRO A 843 -38.55 -7.41 -42.83
CA PRO A 843 -38.83 -5.98 -42.64
C PRO A 843 -37.58 -5.23 -42.14
N TRP A 844 -36.60 -5.05 -43.03
CA TRP A 844 -35.29 -4.48 -42.71
C TRP A 844 -35.35 -3.10 -42.07
N ASP A 845 -36.13 -2.17 -42.64
CA ASP A 845 -36.26 -0.81 -42.12
C ASP A 845 -36.83 -0.79 -40.70
N ALA A 846 -37.78 -1.67 -40.39
CA ALA A 846 -38.35 -1.79 -39.06
C ALA A 846 -37.32 -2.35 -38.06
N LEU A 847 -36.59 -3.40 -38.43
CA LEU A 847 -35.54 -3.98 -37.59
C LEU A 847 -34.42 -2.97 -37.32
N VAL A 848 -33.92 -2.28 -38.35
CA VAL A 848 -32.89 -1.25 -38.22
C VAL A 848 -33.37 -0.09 -37.35
N THR A 849 -34.61 0.37 -37.53
CA THR A 849 -35.16 1.48 -36.74
C THR A 849 -35.32 1.10 -35.26
N LEU A 850 -35.85 -0.08 -34.95
CA LEU A 850 -36.03 -0.54 -33.57
C LEU A 850 -34.70 -0.80 -32.87
N LEU A 851 -33.76 -1.45 -33.54
CA LEU A 851 -32.41 -1.67 -33.01
C LEU A 851 -31.67 -0.34 -32.81
N SER A 852 -31.79 0.58 -33.76
CA SER A 852 -31.09 1.88 -33.74
C SER A 852 -31.71 2.84 -32.74
N GLN A 853 -33.02 3.08 -32.75
CA GLN A 853 -33.62 4.17 -31.97
C GLN A 853 -34.16 3.72 -30.60
N CYS A 854 -34.58 2.46 -30.46
CA CYS A 854 -35.27 2.00 -29.26
C CYS A 854 -34.39 1.14 -28.35
N ILE A 855 -33.66 0.18 -28.92
CA ILE A 855 -32.92 -0.82 -28.13
C ILE A 855 -31.52 -0.31 -27.80
N TYR A 856 -30.64 -0.19 -28.79
CA TYR A 856 -29.25 0.22 -28.55
C TYR A 856 -29.10 1.75 -28.47
N GLY A 857 -29.69 2.51 -29.39
CA GLY A 857 -29.55 3.96 -29.39
C GLY A 857 -30.45 4.71 -28.43
N GLY A 858 -31.37 4.03 -27.74
CA GLY A 858 -32.11 4.62 -26.61
C GLY A 858 -31.20 5.11 -25.47
N LYS A 859 -29.95 4.61 -25.42
CA LYS A 859 -28.91 4.99 -24.46
C LYS A 859 -27.92 6.03 -24.98
N ILE A 860 -28.00 6.39 -26.27
CA ILE A 860 -27.05 7.29 -26.91
C ILE A 860 -27.60 8.71 -26.89
N ASP A 861 -26.83 9.63 -26.31
CA ASP A 861 -27.17 11.05 -26.21
C ASP A 861 -26.34 11.94 -27.15
N ASN A 862 -25.43 11.35 -27.95
CA ASN A 862 -24.63 12.04 -28.96
C ASN A 862 -25.11 11.70 -30.37
N ASP A 863 -25.52 12.71 -31.14
CA ASP A 863 -26.02 12.56 -32.51
C ASP A 863 -25.03 11.86 -33.45
N TYR A 864 -23.72 12.07 -33.29
CA TYR A 864 -22.69 11.46 -34.12
C TYR A 864 -22.50 9.97 -33.80
N ASP A 865 -22.60 9.61 -32.53
CA ASP A 865 -22.62 8.20 -32.12
C ASP A 865 -23.91 7.51 -32.60
N GLN A 866 -25.06 8.21 -32.56
CA GLN A 866 -26.32 7.67 -33.08
C GLN A 866 -26.25 7.43 -34.60
N ARG A 867 -25.59 8.33 -35.35
CA ARG A 867 -25.30 8.14 -36.78
C ARG A 867 -24.39 6.93 -37.00
N LEU A 868 -23.34 6.77 -36.20
CA LEU A 868 -22.44 5.61 -36.25
C LEU A 868 -23.17 4.28 -35.99
N LEU A 869 -23.98 4.20 -34.93
CA LEU A 869 -24.79 3.02 -34.62
C LEU A 869 -25.71 2.66 -35.79
N THR A 870 -26.42 3.65 -36.33
CA THR A 870 -27.31 3.49 -37.48
C THR A 870 -26.55 3.02 -38.72
N SER A 871 -25.31 3.50 -38.89
CA SER A 871 -24.38 3.08 -39.95
C SER A 871 -24.16 1.56 -39.90
N PHE A 872 -23.71 1.03 -38.76
CA PHE A 872 -23.46 -0.40 -38.63
C PHE A 872 -24.70 -1.26 -38.86
N LEU A 873 -25.86 -0.83 -38.34
CA LEU A 873 -27.11 -1.55 -38.55
C LEU A 873 -27.53 -1.57 -40.02
N LYS A 874 -27.45 -0.44 -40.72
CA LYS A 874 -27.77 -0.34 -42.16
C LYS A 874 -26.80 -1.14 -43.04
N LYS A 875 -25.57 -1.40 -42.57
CA LYS A 875 -24.59 -2.22 -43.28
C LYS A 875 -24.87 -3.71 -43.09
N LEU A 876 -25.15 -4.13 -41.86
CA LEU A 876 -25.32 -5.56 -41.51
C LEU A 876 -26.72 -6.08 -41.81
N PHE A 877 -27.78 -5.32 -41.51
CA PHE A 877 -29.17 -5.75 -41.65
C PHE A 877 -29.74 -5.33 -43.02
N THR A 878 -29.27 -6.01 -44.07
CA THR A 878 -29.74 -5.81 -45.45
C THR A 878 -29.98 -7.14 -46.15
N PRO A 879 -30.75 -7.19 -47.26
CA PRO A 879 -30.94 -8.41 -48.03
C PRO A 879 -29.61 -9.07 -48.46
N ARG A 880 -28.60 -8.26 -48.77
CA ARG A 880 -27.27 -8.71 -49.21
C ARG A 880 -26.52 -9.52 -48.15
N SER A 881 -26.87 -9.36 -46.87
CA SER A 881 -26.25 -10.14 -45.78
C SER A 881 -26.49 -11.66 -45.86
N PHE A 882 -27.45 -12.07 -46.71
CA PHE A 882 -27.73 -13.47 -47.01
C PHE A 882 -26.90 -14.06 -48.17
N GLU A 883 -26.16 -13.23 -48.91
CA GLU A 883 -25.21 -13.65 -49.96
C GLU A 883 -23.98 -14.34 -49.34
N ALA A 884 -23.42 -15.36 -49.99
CA ALA A 884 -22.30 -16.15 -49.44
C ALA A 884 -20.98 -15.36 -49.40
N ASP A 885 -20.79 -14.41 -50.32
CA ASP A 885 -19.64 -13.53 -50.44
C ASP A 885 -19.79 -12.22 -49.63
N PHE A 886 -20.87 -12.09 -48.85
CA PHE A 886 -21.09 -10.91 -48.02
C PHE A 886 -19.93 -10.69 -47.04
N ALA A 887 -19.22 -9.58 -47.19
CA ALA A 887 -18.11 -9.22 -46.31
C ALA A 887 -18.62 -8.59 -45.01
N LEU A 888 -18.44 -9.29 -43.89
CA LEU A 888 -18.61 -8.73 -42.54
C LEU A 888 -17.55 -7.66 -42.26
N VAL A 889 -16.31 -7.93 -42.69
CA VAL A 889 -15.19 -6.99 -42.66
C VAL A 889 -14.51 -7.00 -44.02
N ALA A 890 -14.43 -5.83 -44.66
CA ALA A 890 -13.71 -5.66 -45.92
C ALA A 890 -12.29 -5.16 -45.67
N ASN A 891 -11.33 -5.60 -46.50
CA ASN A 891 -9.94 -5.14 -46.51
C ASN A 891 -9.23 -5.24 -45.15
N VAL A 892 -9.26 -6.43 -44.54
CA VAL A 892 -8.53 -6.72 -43.30
C VAL A 892 -7.04 -6.48 -43.51
N ASP A 893 -6.47 -5.60 -42.68
CA ASP A 893 -5.05 -5.25 -42.64
C ASP A 893 -4.47 -4.74 -43.98
N GLY A 894 -5.30 -4.22 -44.89
CA GLY A 894 -4.86 -3.67 -46.18
C GLY A 894 -4.49 -4.70 -47.25
N ASN A 895 -4.63 -6.00 -46.97
CA ASN A 895 -4.19 -7.10 -47.84
C ASN A 895 -5.30 -7.70 -48.72
N GLN A 896 -6.37 -6.94 -49.04
CA GLN A 896 -7.55 -7.42 -49.80
C GLN A 896 -8.23 -8.69 -49.22
N ARG A 897 -7.91 -9.08 -47.98
CA ARG A 897 -8.51 -10.23 -47.31
C ARG A 897 -9.86 -9.79 -46.70
N HIS A 898 -10.92 -10.53 -47.00
CA HIS A 898 -12.26 -10.29 -46.47
C HIS A 898 -12.60 -11.33 -45.40
N ILE A 899 -13.30 -10.90 -44.34
CA ILE A 899 -14.00 -11.83 -43.43
C ILE A 899 -15.44 -11.87 -43.92
N THR A 900 -15.84 -13.00 -44.48
CA THR A 900 -17.16 -13.19 -45.05
C THR A 900 -18.10 -13.85 -44.05
N MET A 901 -19.39 -13.69 -44.30
CA MET A 901 -20.45 -14.33 -43.55
C MET A 901 -20.31 -15.87 -43.64
N PRO A 902 -20.33 -16.61 -42.51
CA PRO A 902 -20.30 -18.07 -42.55
C PRO A 902 -21.55 -18.67 -43.21
N ASP A 903 -21.33 -19.65 -44.09
CA ASP A 903 -22.40 -20.46 -44.66
C ASP A 903 -22.89 -21.50 -43.64
N GLY A 904 -24.08 -21.26 -43.08
CA GLY A 904 -24.68 -22.16 -42.12
C GLY A 904 -26.13 -21.81 -41.82
N THR A 905 -26.94 -22.84 -41.56
CA THR A 905 -28.32 -22.72 -41.06
C THR A 905 -28.45 -23.22 -39.62
N ARG A 906 -27.36 -23.76 -39.05
CA ARG A 906 -27.32 -24.36 -37.72
C ARG A 906 -26.34 -23.63 -36.80
N ARG A 907 -26.68 -23.56 -35.51
CA ARG A 907 -25.82 -23.04 -34.43
C ARG A 907 -24.40 -23.62 -34.48
N ASP A 908 -24.27 -24.94 -34.61
CA ASP A 908 -22.97 -25.63 -34.58
C ASP A 908 -22.05 -25.22 -35.73
N HIS A 909 -22.61 -24.82 -36.88
CA HIS A 909 -21.82 -24.34 -38.02
C HIS A 909 -21.20 -22.98 -37.69
N PHE A 910 -21.98 -22.08 -37.07
CA PHE A 910 -21.50 -20.78 -36.63
C PHE A 910 -20.46 -20.90 -35.51
N LEU A 911 -20.67 -21.79 -34.54
CA LEU A 911 -19.70 -22.03 -33.46
C LEU A 911 -18.34 -22.50 -33.99
N LYS A 912 -18.32 -23.48 -34.90
CA LYS A 912 -17.07 -23.93 -35.54
C LYS A 912 -16.35 -22.81 -36.30
N TRP A 913 -17.12 -21.94 -36.96
CA TRP A 913 -16.54 -20.78 -37.63
C TRP A 913 -15.94 -19.78 -36.62
N ILE A 914 -16.63 -19.49 -35.52
CA ILE A 914 -16.14 -18.60 -34.45
C ILE A 914 -14.84 -19.18 -33.84
N GLU A 915 -14.80 -20.48 -33.60
CA GLU A 915 -13.62 -21.18 -33.08
C GLU A 915 -12.42 -21.17 -34.03
N SER A 916 -12.63 -20.90 -35.31
CA SER A 916 -11.57 -20.78 -36.33
C SER A 916 -10.99 -19.36 -36.45
N LEU A 917 -11.59 -18.35 -35.80
CA LEU A 917 -11.11 -16.97 -35.83
C LEU A 917 -9.77 -16.81 -35.09
N SER A 918 -8.89 -15.92 -35.53
CA SER A 918 -7.65 -15.65 -34.80
C SER A 918 -7.94 -15.00 -33.45
N ASP A 919 -7.13 -15.34 -32.42
CA ASP A 919 -7.22 -14.69 -31.11
C ASP A 919 -6.81 -13.22 -31.18
N ARG A 920 -5.85 -12.90 -32.05
CA ARG A 920 -5.48 -11.52 -32.38
C ARG A 920 -6.46 -10.96 -33.41
N GLN A 921 -7.34 -10.06 -32.99
CA GLN A 921 -8.22 -9.28 -33.86
C GLN A 921 -7.69 -7.84 -33.97
N THR A 922 -7.72 -7.26 -35.17
CA THR A 922 -7.25 -5.88 -35.39
C THR A 922 -8.42 -4.90 -35.36
N PRO A 923 -8.18 -3.61 -35.03
CA PRO A 923 -9.25 -2.59 -35.01
C PRO A 923 -10.00 -2.46 -36.34
N SER A 924 -9.40 -2.88 -37.46
CA SER A 924 -10.07 -2.93 -38.78
C SER A 924 -11.37 -3.72 -38.77
N TRP A 925 -11.50 -4.75 -37.91
CA TRP A 925 -12.73 -5.54 -37.76
C TRP A 925 -13.89 -4.72 -37.20
N LEU A 926 -13.57 -3.66 -36.47
CA LEU A 926 -14.51 -2.74 -35.87
C LEU A 926 -14.78 -1.54 -36.78
N GLY A 927 -14.17 -1.44 -37.97
CA GLY A 927 -14.19 -0.25 -38.82
C GLY A 927 -13.17 0.84 -38.42
N LEU A 928 -12.23 0.54 -37.52
CA LEU A 928 -11.22 1.47 -37.01
C LEU A 928 -9.85 1.32 -37.71
N PRO A 929 -8.95 2.32 -37.62
CA PRO A 929 -7.57 2.16 -38.09
C PRO A 929 -6.84 1.11 -37.28
N ASN A 930 -5.97 0.31 -37.89
CA ASN A 930 -5.02 -0.50 -37.11
C ASN A 930 -4.13 0.34 -36.19
N ASN A 931 -3.87 1.59 -36.55
CA ASN A 931 -3.17 2.54 -35.71
C ASN A 931 -4.01 3.01 -34.48
N ALA A 932 -5.32 2.79 -34.43
CA ALA A 932 -6.13 3.08 -33.24
C ALA A 932 -5.67 2.26 -32.02
N GLU A 933 -5.21 1.02 -32.25
CA GLU A 933 -4.61 0.20 -31.19
C GLU A 933 -3.34 0.86 -30.65
N LYS A 934 -2.52 1.51 -31.50
CA LYS A 934 -1.32 2.22 -31.05
C LYS A 934 -1.68 3.37 -30.10
N VAL A 935 -2.72 4.15 -30.41
CA VAL A 935 -3.17 5.23 -29.51
C VAL A 935 -3.67 4.66 -28.19
N LEU A 936 -4.51 3.63 -28.25
CA LEU A 936 -5.02 2.97 -27.05
C LEU A 936 -3.87 2.50 -26.16
N LEU A 937 -2.87 1.81 -26.74
CA LEU A 937 -1.73 1.30 -25.99
C LEU A 937 -0.80 2.41 -25.48
N THR A 938 -0.59 3.49 -26.23
CA THR A 938 0.15 4.67 -25.76
C THR A 938 -0.54 5.34 -24.57
N THR A 939 -1.86 5.52 -24.64
CA THR A 939 -2.65 6.09 -23.54
C THR A 939 -2.58 5.18 -22.31
N ARG A 940 -2.75 3.86 -22.48
CA ARG A 940 -2.62 2.89 -21.38
C ARG A 940 -1.20 2.85 -20.81
N GLY A 941 -0.16 2.98 -21.64
CA GLY A 941 1.23 3.06 -21.19
C GLY A 941 1.51 4.34 -20.38
N THR A 942 0.91 5.46 -20.79
CA THR A 942 1.01 6.73 -20.05
C THR A 942 0.25 6.66 -18.72
N ASP A 943 -0.94 6.07 -18.73
CA ASP A 943 -1.75 5.82 -17.53
C ASP A 943 -1.01 4.91 -16.54
N LEU A 944 -0.38 3.82 -17.01
CA LEU A 944 0.50 2.96 -16.20
C LEU A 944 1.60 3.76 -15.49
N VAL A 945 2.34 4.59 -16.23
CA VAL A 945 3.43 5.42 -15.65
C VAL A 945 2.86 6.42 -14.64
N SER A 946 1.71 7.03 -14.92
CA SER A 946 1.06 7.97 -14.00
C SER A 946 0.64 7.31 -12.69
N LYS A 947 0.11 6.07 -12.76
CA LYS A 947 -0.28 5.27 -11.59
C LYS A 947 0.94 4.88 -10.76
N LEU A 948 2.05 4.49 -11.40
CA LEU A 948 3.30 4.17 -10.72
C LEU A 948 3.90 5.39 -10.02
N LEU A 949 3.89 6.57 -10.67
CA LEU A 949 4.38 7.81 -10.07
C LEU A 949 3.58 8.18 -8.81
N LYS A 950 2.25 8.01 -8.86
CA LYS A 950 1.37 8.24 -7.70
C LYS A 950 1.72 7.32 -6.51
N MET A 951 2.14 6.08 -6.78
CA MET A 951 2.54 5.12 -5.74
C MET A 951 3.93 5.43 -5.17
N GLN A 952 4.90 5.82 -6.01
CA GLN A 952 6.26 6.13 -5.57
C GLN A 952 6.30 7.30 -4.59
N GLN A 953 5.52 8.35 -4.81
CA GLN A 953 5.52 9.54 -3.95
C GLN A 953 5.11 9.23 -2.50
N LEU A 954 4.33 8.16 -2.28
CA LEU A 954 3.93 7.69 -0.95
C LEU A 954 5.01 6.83 -0.30
N GLU A 955 5.69 5.99 -1.09
CA GLU A 955 6.86 5.25 -0.61
C GLU A 955 7.98 6.20 -0.18
N ASP A 956 8.22 7.30 -0.92
CA ASP A 956 9.23 8.29 -0.57
C ASP A 956 8.83 9.07 0.72
N GLU A 957 7.54 9.40 0.91
CA GLU A 957 7.03 9.98 2.16
C GLU A 957 7.27 9.06 3.37
N ASP A 958 7.08 7.75 3.20
CA ASP A 958 7.31 6.73 4.24
C ASP A 958 8.80 6.41 4.44
N GLU A 959 9.59 6.14 3.39
CA GLU A 959 11.00 5.71 3.47
C GLU A 959 11.91 6.80 4.09
N LEU A 960 11.57 8.08 3.95
CA LEU A 960 12.26 9.18 4.64
C LEU A 960 11.99 9.22 6.14
N ALA A 961 10.86 8.64 6.58
CA ALA A 961 10.59 8.43 7.98
C ALA A 961 11.38 7.23 8.55
N TYR A 962 12.10 6.44 7.75
CA TYR A 962 12.86 5.29 8.25
C TYR A 962 14.36 5.31 7.89
N SER A 963 14.80 6.08 6.89
CA SER A 963 16.19 6.09 6.39
C SER A 963 17.18 6.96 7.18
N ASN A 964 16.72 7.81 8.10
CA ASN A 964 17.61 8.62 8.94
C ASN A 964 18.42 7.81 9.97
N GLU A 965 18.13 6.53 10.19
CA GLU A 965 18.84 5.72 11.20
C GLU A 965 20.16 5.11 10.69
N GLU A 966 20.27 4.70 9.42
CA GLU A 966 21.48 4.01 8.93
C GLU A 966 22.64 4.95 8.57
N SER A 967 22.38 6.24 8.36
CA SER A 967 23.41 7.21 7.96
C SER A 967 24.21 7.80 9.14
N LEU A 968 23.93 7.39 10.37
CA LEU A 968 24.58 7.93 11.57
C LEU A 968 25.80 7.11 12.04
N ILE A 969 26.11 5.95 11.44
CA ILE A 969 27.11 5.04 12.02
C ILE A 969 28.48 5.04 11.33
N ASP A 970 28.65 5.51 10.08
CA ASP A 970 30.01 5.56 9.51
C ASP A 970 30.16 6.57 8.36
N THR A 971 30.52 7.82 8.70
CA THR A 971 31.49 8.70 8.02
C THR A 971 31.26 10.17 8.43
N PRO A 972 32.24 10.84 9.09
CA PRO A 972 32.18 12.28 9.30
C PRO A 972 32.58 12.98 8.00
N ARG A 973 31.60 13.19 7.10
CA ARG A 973 31.74 14.20 6.03
C ARG A 973 30.86 15.39 6.40
N GLU A 974 31.53 16.47 6.76
CA GLU A 974 30.98 17.83 6.87
C GLU A 974 30.44 18.31 5.52
N ALA A 975 29.28 17.79 5.11
CA ALA A 975 28.36 18.52 4.25
C ALA A 975 27.22 18.96 5.17
N GLU A 976 26.93 20.26 5.21
CA GLU A 976 25.72 20.79 5.85
C GLU A 976 24.50 20.02 5.31
N ALA A 977 24.04 19.02 6.07
CA ALA A 977 22.88 18.24 5.71
C ALA A 977 21.66 19.15 5.93
N ASP A 978 21.14 19.71 4.83
CA ASP A 978 19.87 20.43 4.80
C ASP A 978 18.79 19.53 5.43
N GLY A 979 18.39 19.82 6.68
CA GLY A 979 17.49 19.01 7.50
C GLY A 979 16.04 18.93 7.00
N ARG A 980 15.79 19.25 5.72
CA ARG A 980 14.47 19.27 5.09
C ARG A 980 14.09 17.88 4.56
N PRO A 981 12.83 17.47 4.72
CA PRO A 981 12.31 16.25 4.08
C PRO A 981 12.56 16.26 2.57
N SER A 982 12.86 15.10 1.96
CA SER A 982 13.15 15.07 0.52
C SER A 982 11.95 15.47 -0.34
N TRP A 983 10.71 15.15 0.07
CA TRP A 983 9.50 15.63 -0.62
C TRP A 983 9.47 17.16 -0.71
N MET A 984 9.93 17.85 0.33
CA MET A 984 9.99 19.32 0.38
C MET A 984 11.08 19.86 -0.55
N ARG A 985 12.22 19.15 -0.66
CA ARG A 985 13.29 19.47 -1.62
C ARG A 985 12.85 19.25 -3.07
N VAL A 986 12.19 18.11 -3.33
CA VAL A 986 11.64 17.77 -4.66
C VAL A 986 10.56 18.77 -5.06
N LEU A 987 9.66 19.10 -4.15
CA LEU A 987 8.61 20.09 -4.40
C LEU A 987 9.19 21.49 -4.58
N HIS A 988 10.20 21.88 -3.78
CA HIS A 988 10.90 23.15 -3.95
C HIS A 988 11.53 23.26 -5.34
N ASN A 989 12.25 22.22 -5.78
CA ASN A 989 12.86 22.16 -7.12
C ASN A 989 11.79 22.21 -8.22
N SER A 990 10.71 21.45 -8.05
CA SER A 990 9.59 21.39 -9.00
C SER A 990 8.89 22.74 -9.10
N ALA A 991 8.47 23.32 -7.96
CA ALA A 991 7.83 24.63 -7.89
C ALA A 991 8.73 25.75 -8.46
N SER A 992 10.03 25.71 -8.17
CA SER A 992 10.99 26.66 -8.74
C SER A 992 11.09 26.52 -10.27
N THR A 993 11.10 25.29 -10.79
CA THR A 993 11.12 25.01 -12.24
C THR A 993 9.83 25.47 -12.91
N TRP A 994 8.69 25.22 -12.26
CA TRP A 994 7.38 25.67 -12.72
C TRP A 994 7.26 27.19 -12.76
N LEU A 995 7.76 27.90 -11.76
CA LEU A 995 7.83 29.36 -11.75
C LEU A 995 8.68 29.91 -12.91
N GLN A 996 9.78 29.23 -13.27
CA GLN A 996 10.61 29.63 -14.41
C GLN A 996 9.91 29.45 -15.76
N LEU A 997 8.99 28.49 -15.87
CA LEU A 997 8.19 28.24 -17.07
C LEU A 997 7.08 29.27 -17.29
N LEU A 998 6.61 29.91 -16.21
CA LEU A 998 5.48 30.82 -16.26
C LEU A 998 5.93 32.26 -16.58
N PRO A 999 5.18 33.00 -17.43
CA PRO A 999 5.43 34.42 -17.63
C PRO A 999 5.18 35.22 -16.34
N LYS A 1000 6.03 36.21 -16.01
CA LYS A 1000 5.93 36.96 -14.74
C LYS A 1000 4.72 37.89 -14.65
N HIS A 1001 4.25 38.42 -15.77
CA HIS A 1001 3.09 39.32 -15.82
C HIS A 1001 2.39 39.22 -17.18
N LEU A 1002 1.06 39.21 -17.15
CA LEU A 1002 0.20 39.42 -18.32
C LEU A 1002 -0.47 40.80 -18.24
N GLN A 1003 -0.24 41.67 -19.21
CA GLN A 1003 -0.84 43.00 -19.25
C GLN A 1003 -2.36 42.88 -19.50
N THR A 1004 -3.17 43.59 -18.71
CA THR A 1004 -4.63 43.54 -18.79
C THR A 1004 -5.19 44.51 -19.82
N LEU A 1005 -6.35 44.17 -20.39
CA LEU A 1005 -7.07 45.03 -21.33
C LEU A 1005 -8.04 45.95 -20.59
N ARG A 1006 -8.05 47.24 -20.97
CA ARG A 1006 -8.88 48.28 -20.32
C ARG A 1006 -10.15 48.60 -21.09
N ARG A 1007 -11.29 48.52 -20.42
CA ARG A 1007 -12.59 48.88 -21.01
C ARG A 1007 -12.69 50.38 -21.31
N THR A 1008 -13.04 50.71 -22.55
CA THR A 1008 -13.47 52.05 -22.98
C THR A 1008 -14.84 51.97 -23.65
N VAL A 1009 -15.55 53.10 -23.76
CA VAL A 1009 -16.90 53.17 -24.34
C VAL A 1009 -16.93 52.75 -25.82
N GLU A 1010 -15.83 52.97 -26.54
CA GLU A 1010 -15.70 52.61 -27.96
C GLU A 1010 -15.33 51.14 -28.15
N ASN A 1011 -14.34 50.64 -27.41
CA ASN A 1011 -13.85 49.26 -27.57
C ASN A 1011 -14.87 48.22 -27.09
N ILE A 1012 -15.70 48.56 -26.09
CA ILE A 1012 -16.72 47.63 -25.59
C ILE A 1012 -17.87 47.40 -26.58
N LYS A 1013 -17.99 48.21 -27.64
CA LYS A 1013 -19.00 47.96 -28.69
C LYS A 1013 -18.59 46.84 -29.64
N ASP A 1014 -17.31 46.47 -29.65
CA ASP A 1014 -16.78 45.37 -30.46
C ASP A 1014 -16.94 44.03 -29.71
N PRO A 1015 -17.70 43.05 -30.24
CA PRO A 1015 -17.88 41.74 -29.62
C PRO A 1015 -16.57 40.97 -29.41
N LEU A 1016 -15.59 41.08 -30.30
CA LEU A 1016 -14.30 40.40 -30.19
C LEU A 1016 -13.44 41.01 -29.10
N TYR A 1017 -13.39 42.35 -29.02
CA TYR A 1017 -12.70 43.04 -27.94
C TYR A 1017 -13.29 42.65 -26.58
N ARG A 1018 -14.63 42.64 -26.46
CA ARG A 1018 -15.33 42.20 -25.24
C ARG A 1018 -14.96 40.79 -24.82
N TYR A 1019 -14.79 39.88 -25.77
CA TYR A 1019 -14.39 38.52 -25.49
C TYR A 1019 -12.95 38.46 -24.97
N PHE A 1020 -11.98 38.99 -25.73
CA PHE A 1020 -10.57 38.93 -25.34
C PHE A 1020 -10.26 39.73 -24.08
N GLU A 1021 -10.99 40.80 -23.78
CA GLU A 1021 -10.87 41.51 -22.50
C GLU A 1021 -11.20 40.60 -21.32
N ARG A 1022 -12.28 39.82 -21.40
CA ARG A 1022 -12.64 38.85 -20.36
C ARG A 1022 -11.61 37.73 -20.28
N GLU A 1023 -11.13 37.26 -21.42
CA GLU A 1023 -10.16 36.17 -21.52
C GLU A 1023 -8.81 36.55 -20.91
N VAL A 1024 -8.24 37.68 -21.33
CA VAL A 1024 -6.97 38.22 -20.82
C VAL A 1024 -7.06 38.55 -19.34
N ASN A 1025 -8.14 39.18 -18.88
CA ASN A 1025 -8.29 39.54 -17.47
C ASN A 1025 -8.47 38.30 -16.58
N SER A 1026 -9.17 37.27 -17.06
CA SER A 1026 -9.31 35.99 -16.35
C SER A 1026 -7.99 35.21 -16.31
N GLY A 1027 -7.28 35.16 -17.44
CA GLY A 1027 -5.95 34.55 -17.53
C GLY A 1027 -4.91 35.26 -16.65
N ALA A 1028 -4.95 36.60 -16.58
CA ALA A 1028 -4.06 37.39 -15.74
C ALA A 1028 -4.30 37.14 -14.25
N LYS A 1029 -5.57 37.04 -13.85
CA LYS A 1029 -5.93 36.69 -12.47
C LYS A 1029 -5.47 35.28 -12.12
N LEU A 1030 -5.72 34.29 -12.98
CA LEU A 1030 -5.27 32.93 -12.76
C LEU A 1030 -3.74 32.83 -12.69
N LEU A 1031 -3.02 33.55 -13.56
CA LEU A 1031 -1.56 33.62 -13.53
C LEU A 1031 -1.05 34.19 -12.20
N GLN A 1032 -1.67 35.26 -11.70
CA GLN A 1032 -1.33 35.84 -10.39
C GLN A 1032 -1.59 34.86 -9.25
N ASP A 1033 -2.75 34.19 -9.24
CA ASP A 1033 -3.10 33.20 -8.24
C ASP A 1033 -2.07 32.05 -8.22
N VAL A 1034 -1.71 31.51 -9.40
CA VAL A 1034 -0.73 30.41 -9.53
C VAL A 1034 0.68 30.84 -9.13
N ILE A 1035 1.15 32.01 -9.55
CA ILE A 1035 2.47 32.53 -9.15
C ILE A 1035 2.52 32.72 -7.64
N HIS A 1036 1.50 33.33 -7.05
CA HIS A 1036 1.43 33.56 -5.61
C HIS A 1036 1.45 32.24 -4.83
N ASP A 1037 0.64 31.27 -5.25
CA ASP A 1037 0.59 29.93 -4.67
C ASP A 1037 1.97 29.23 -4.74
N LEU A 1038 2.66 29.32 -5.87
CA LEU A 1038 3.98 28.70 -6.06
C LEU A 1038 5.09 29.42 -5.27
N GLU A 1039 5.06 30.75 -5.20
CA GLU A 1039 5.97 31.54 -4.35
C GLU A 1039 5.78 31.16 -2.88
N ASP A 1040 4.53 31.05 -2.43
CA ASP A 1040 4.21 30.60 -1.08
C ASP A 1040 4.71 29.19 -0.80
N VAL A 1041 4.56 28.26 -1.75
CA VAL A 1041 5.12 26.91 -1.65
C VAL A 1041 6.64 26.94 -1.51
N VAL A 1042 7.33 27.74 -2.33
CA VAL A 1042 8.79 27.88 -2.26
C VAL A 1042 9.23 28.42 -0.89
N LEU A 1043 8.57 29.47 -0.40
CA LEU A 1043 8.86 30.08 0.91
C LEU A 1043 8.56 29.12 2.08
N ILE A 1044 7.49 28.34 1.99
CA ILE A 1044 7.15 27.31 2.98
C ILE A 1044 8.20 26.20 2.96
N CYS A 1045 8.62 25.75 1.77
CA CYS A 1045 9.67 24.74 1.62
C CYS A 1045 11.06 25.25 2.08
N GLN A 1046 11.23 26.57 2.20
CA GLN A 1046 12.42 27.20 2.77
C GLN A 1046 12.30 27.48 4.29
N GLY A 1047 11.13 27.26 4.88
CA GLY A 1047 10.87 27.53 6.29
C GLY A 1047 10.62 29.01 6.62
N GLU A 1048 10.54 29.89 5.61
CA GLU A 1048 10.37 31.34 5.78
C GLU A 1048 8.91 31.75 6.00
N LYS A 1049 7.95 30.93 5.54
CA LYS A 1049 6.51 31.17 5.68
C LYS A 1049 5.81 30.02 6.41
N LYS A 1050 4.86 30.35 7.29
CA LYS A 1050 4.02 29.36 7.99
C LYS A 1050 2.89 28.84 7.09
N GLN A 1051 2.56 27.57 7.25
CA GLN A 1051 1.48 26.91 6.51
C GLN A 1051 0.10 27.31 7.06
N THR A 1052 -0.83 27.60 6.15
CA THR A 1052 -2.27 27.69 6.43
C THR A 1052 -2.95 26.37 6.05
N ASN A 1053 -4.23 26.17 6.40
CA ASN A 1053 -4.98 24.99 5.95
C ASN A 1053 -5.04 24.90 4.41
N TYR A 1054 -5.20 26.04 3.72
CA TYR A 1054 -5.14 26.12 2.26
C TYR A 1054 -3.79 25.63 1.72
N HIS A 1055 -2.67 26.11 2.30
CA HIS A 1055 -1.32 25.66 1.88
C HIS A 1055 -1.12 24.17 2.13
N ARG A 1056 -1.61 23.61 3.24
CA ARG A 1056 -1.47 22.17 3.53
C ARG A 1056 -2.16 21.30 2.48
N THR A 1057 -3.39 21.64 2.11
CA THR A 1057 -4.13 20.93 1.06
C THR A 1057 -3.38 21.02 -0.27
N MET A 1058 -2.97 22.24 -0.66
CA MET A 1058 -2.26 22.46 -1.91
C MET A 1058 -0.90 21.75 -1.96
N LEU A 1059 -0.10 21.80 -0.89
CA LEU A 1059 1.17 21.07 -0.78
C LEU A 1059 0.92 19.57 -0.97
N SER A 1060 -0.09 19.00 -0.31
CA SER A 1060 -0.43 17.58 -0.47
C SER A 1060 -0.83 17.24 -1.91
N GLU A 1061 -1.61 18.08 -2.57
CA GLU A 1061 -2.02 17.89 -3.97
C GLU A 1061 -0.82 18.00 -4.94
N LEU A 1062 0.04 19.02 -4.78
CA LEU A 1062 1.20 19.25 -5.62
C LEU A 1062 2.28 18.17 -5.46
N VAL A 1063 2.52 17.70 -4.24
CA VAL A 1063 3.43 16.56 -3.98
C VAL A 1063 2.93 15.31 -4.71
N LYS A 1064 1.61 15.09 -4.73
CA LYS A 1064 0.95 13.97 -5.45
C LYS A 1064 0.88 14.16 -6.97
N GLY A 1065 1.41 15.26 -7.51
CA GLY A 1065 1.30 15.62 -8.93
C GLY A 1065 -0.14 15.92 -9.39
N ILE A 1066 -1.07 16.15 -8.46
CA ILE A 1066 -2.48 16.44 -8.72
C ILE A 1066 -2.67 17.94 -8.89
N LEU A 1067 -3.37 18.35 -9.95
CA LEU A 1067 -3.69 19.75 -10.20
C LEU A 1067 -4.66 20.31 -9.14
N PRO A 1068 -4.28 21.36 -8.39
CA PRO A 1068 -5.12 21.95 -7.35
C PRO A 1068 -6.46 22.46 -7.87
N ALA A 1069 -7.50 22.37 -7.05
CA ALA A 1069 -8.86 22.76 -7.45
C ALA A 1069 -8.96 24.25 -7.84
N GLY A 1070 -8.20 25.14 -7.17
CA GLY A 1070 -8.18 26.57 -7.46
C GLY A 1070 -7.66 26.92 -8.86
N TRP A 1071 -6.82 26.06 -9.44
CA TRP A 1071 -6.18 26.29 -10.75
C TRP A 1071 -7.06 25.83 -11.92
N ARG A 1072 -8.07 24.98 -11.68
CA ARG A 1072 -8.99 24.45 -12.70
C ARG A 1072 -10.07 25.48 -13.10
N ARG A 1073 -9.68 26.54 -13.82
CA ARG A 1073 -10.60 27.57 -14.33
C ARG A 1073 -11.12 27.34 -15.75
N TYR A 1074 -10.61 26.33 -16.44
CA TYR A 1074 -11.02 25.90 -17.77
C TYR A 1074 -11.08 24.36 -17.81
N THR A 1075 -11.67 23.78 -18.85
CA THR A 1075 -11.82 22.32 -18.97
C THR A 1075 -10.45 21.66 -19.14
N VAL A 1076 -10.09 20.78 -18.19
CA VAL A 1076 -8.84 20.00 -18.19
C VAL A 1076 -9.19 18.50 -18.18
N PRO A 1077 -8.54 17.66 -19.00
CA PRO A 1077 -8.71 16.21 -18.98
C PRO A 1077 -8.46 15.59 -17.59
N ARG A 1078 -9.22 14.54 -17.26
CA ARG A 1078 -9.01 13.76 -16.03
C ARG A 1078 -7.68 13.01 -16.14
N GLY A 1079 -6.80 13.17 -15.14
CA GLY A 1079 -5.46 12.55 -15.12
C GLY A 1079 -4.32 13.47 -15.57
N CYS A 1080 -4.61 14.71 -15.95
CA CYS A 1080 -3.58 15.71 -16.25
C CYS A 1080 -2.70 15.99 -15.03
N THR A 1081 -1.38 15.89 -15.21
CA THR A 1081 -0.40 16.20 -14.16
C THR A 1081 -0.11 17.69 -14.07
N VAL A 1082 0.38 18.15 -12.91
CA VAL A 1082 0.73 19.56 -12.70
C VAL A 1082 1.71 20.07 -13.76
N ILE A 1083 2.74 19.29 -14.12
CA ILE A 1083 3.72 19.71 -15.12
C ILE A 1083 3.10 19.86 -16.52
N GLN A 1084 2.26 18.91 -16.96
CA GLN A 1084 1.56 19.00 -18.25
C GLN A 1084 0.69 20.26 -18.30
N TRP A 1085 -0.04 20.51 -17.21
CA TRP A 1085 -0.89 21.68 -17.10
C TRP A 1085 -0.09 22.98 -17.12
N ILE A 1086 1.02 23.07 -16.40
CA ILE A 1086 1.85 24.30 -16.33
C ILE A 1086 2.47 24.62 -17.69
N THR A 1087 2.95 23.60 -18.42
CA THR A 1087 3.47 23.80 -19.78
C THR A 1087 2.38 24.31 -20.73
N ASP A 1088 1.21 23.66 -20.76
CA ASP A 1088 0.06 24.12 -21.57
C ASP A 1088 -0.39 25.53 -21.14
N PHE A 1089 -0.55 25.79 -19.84
CA PHE A 1089 -0.96 27.07 -19.30
C PHE A 1089 0.03 28.20 -19.67
N SER A 1090 1.34 27.93 -19.63
CA SER A 1090 2.35 28.88 -20.09
C SER A 1090 2.13 29.28 -21.56
N HIS A 1091 1.88 28.31 -22.45
CA HIS A 1091 1.57 28.59 -23.86
C HIS A 1091 0.26 29.39 -24.02
N ARG A 1092 -0.79 29.10 -23.24
CA ARG A 1092 -2.03 29.89 -23.23
C ARG A 1092 -1.78 31.34 -22.84
N VAL A 1093 -0.98 31.56 -21.79
CA VAL A 1093 -0.62 32.91 -21.34
C VAL A 1093 0.20 33.62 -22.41
N SER A 1094 1.13 32.97 -23.09
CA SER A 1094 1.87 33.57 -24.21
C SER A 1094 0.95 34.01 -25.35
N GLN A 1095 -0.08 33.24 -25.70
CA GLN A 1095 -1.10 33.66 -26.66
C GLN A 1095 -1.84 34.91 -26.17
N LEU A 1096 -2.26 34.96 -24.90
CA LEU A 1096 -2.94 36.13 -24.34
C LEU A 1096 -2.03 37.37 -24.27
N GLN A 1097 -0.73 37.19 -24.02
CA GLN A 1097 0.26 38.27 -24.07
C GLN A 1097 0.36 38.86 -25.48
N GLU A 1098 0.38 38.01 -26.50
CA GLU A 1098 0.41 38.45 -27.89
C GLU A 1098 -0.86 39.22 -28.28
N VAL A 1099 -2.04 38.76 -27.85
CA VAL A 1099 -3.30 39.51 -28.02
C VAL A 1099 -3.21 40.88 -27.34
N SER A 1100 -2.74 40.96 -26.08
CA SER A 1100 -2.58 42.23 -25.38
C SER A 1100 -1.61 43.18 -26.09
N ARG A 1101 -0.52 42.64 -26.65
CA ARG A 1101 0.48 43.40 -27.42
C ARG A 1101 -0.13 43.99 -28.69
N LEU A 1102 -0.86 43.20 -29.46
CA LEU A 1102 -1.52 43.63 -30.70
C LEU A 1102 -2.55 44.74 -30.45
N VAL A 1103 -3.39 44.56 -29.43
CA VAL A 1103 -4.39 45.57 -29.04
C VAL A 1103 -3.74 46.88 -28.59
N SER A 1104 -2.60 46.80 -27.91
CA SER A 1104 -1.86 47.99 -27.47
C SER A 1104 -1.19 48.76 -28.63
N GLN A 1105 -0.84 48.07 -29.73
CA GLN A 1105 -0.13 48.65 -30.87
C GLN A 1105 -1.08 49.19 -31.96
N GLY A 1106 -2.16 48.47 -32.29
CA GLY A 1106 -3.06 48.81 -33.41
C GLY A 1106 -4.55 48.83 -33.09
N GLY A 1107 -4.93 48.72 -31.81
CA GLY A 1107 -6.32 48.78 -31.35
C GLY A 1107 -7.13 47.51 -31.62
N ALA A 1108 -8.45 47.57 -31.43
CA ALA A 1108 -9.35 46.40 -31.50
C ALA A 1108 -9.42 45.75 -32.90
N LYS A 1109 -9.08 46.49 -33.97
CA LYS A 1109 -9.16 45.99 -35.36
C LYS A 1109 -8.11 44.93 -35.68
N GLU A 1110 -6.93 44.98 -35.05
CA GLU A 1110 -5.84 44.00 -35.24
C GLU A 1110 -6.16 42.63 -34.60
N ILE A 1111 -7.15 42.54 -33.72
CA ILE A 1111 -7.58 41.27 -33.12
C ILE A 1111 -8.11 40.31 -34.21
N LYS A 1112 -8.68 40.86 -35.28
CA LYS A 1112 -9.32 40.09 -36.35
C LYS A 1112 -8.32 39.37 -37.26
N SER A 1113 -7.12 39.93 -37.44
CA SER A 1113 -6.03 39.36 -38.24
C SER A 1113 -5.16 38.38 -37.46
N PHE A 1114 -5.33 38.27 -36.14
CA PHE A 1114 -4.56 37.37 -35.29
C PHE A 1114 -5.01 35.91 -35.48
N PRO A 1115 -4.09 34.99 -35.87
CA PRO A 1115 -4.41 33.56 -35.94
C PRO A 1115 -4.51 32.98 -34.53
N VAL A 1116 -5.71 32.55 -34.15
CA VAL A 1116 -6.01 32.09 -32.79
C VAL A 1116 -5.76 30.59 -32.67
N TRP A 1117 -4.95 30.16 -31.69
CA TRP A 1117 -4.96 28.78 -31.24
C TRP A 1117 -6.22 28.55 -30.40
N LEU A 1118 -7.25 28.00 -31.05
CA LEU A 1118 -8.60 27.88 -30.49
C LEU A 1118 -8.62 27.03 -29.20
N GLY A 1119 -7.87 25.92 -29.18
CA GLY A 1119 -7.77 25.07 -27.99
C GLY A 1119 -6.92 25.65 -26.85
N GLY A 1120 -6.24 26.77 -27.10
CA GLY A 1120 -5.47 27.54 -26.11
C GLY A 1120 -6.29 28.61 -25.38
N LEU A 1121 -7.53 28.85 -25.79
CA LEU A 1121 -8.45 29.75 -25.08
C LEU A 1121 -9.01 29.06 -23.82
N LEU A 1122 -9.33 29.86 -22.81
CA LEU A 1122 -10.03 29.41 -21.60
C LEU A 1122 -11.50 29.09 -21.89
N ASN A 1123 -12.14 29.83 -22.80
CA ASN A 1123 -13.50 29.58 -23.27
C ASN A 1123 -13.64 29.69 -24.80
N PRO A 1124 -13.33 28.61 -25.55
CA PRO A 1124 -13.36 28.63 -27.01
C PRO A 1124 -14.75 28.81 -27.63
N GLU A 1125 -15.82 28.30 -27.01
CA GLU A 1125 -17.20 28.43 -27.51
C GLU A 1125 -17.64 29.91 -27.56
N ALA A 1126 -17.27 30.67 -26.53
CA ALA A 1126 -17.54 32.10 -26.49
C ALA A 1126 -16.78 32.88 -27.57
N TYR A 1127 -15.60 32.43 -27.99
CA TYR A 1127 -14.88 33.02 -29.14
C TYR A 1127 -15.66 32.83 -30.44
N ILE A 1128 -16.13 31.61 -30.72
CA ILE A 1128 -16.93 31.32 -31.92
C ILE A 1128 -18.20 32.17 -31.93
N THR A 1129 -18.87 32.30 -30.79
CA THR A 1129 -20.04 33.18 -30.64
C THR A 1129 -19.69 34.66 -30.89
N ALA A 1130 -18.55 35.13 -30.38
CA ALA A 1130 -18.08 36.50 -30.60
C ALA A 1130 -17.77 36.78 -32.07
N THR A 1131 -17.16 35.83 -32.80
CA THR A 1131 -16.93 35.95 -34.25
C THR A 1131 -18.25 36.07 -35.03
N ARG A 1132 -19.27 35.26 -34.66
CA ARG A 1132 -20.61 35.32 -35.27
C ARG A 1132 -21.28 36.68 -35.04
N GLN A 1133 -21.21 37.20 -33.80
CA GLN A 1133 -21.75 38.50 -33.45
C GLN A 1133 -21.03 39.65 -34.16
N CYS A 1134 -19.70 39.57 -34.30
CA CYS A 1134 -18.89 40.56 -34.99
C CYS A 1134 -19.33 40.70 -36.45
N ILE A 1135 -19.53 39.59 -37.18
CA ILE A 1135 -19.99 39.61 -38.57
C ILE A 1135 -21.45 40.05 -38.70
N ALA A 1136 -22.33 39.57 -37.81
CA ALA A 1136 -23.73 40.00 -37.78
C ALA A 1136 -23.84 41.52 -37.60
N GLN A 1137 -23.03 42.11 -36.72
CA GLN A 1137 -22.99 43.55 -36.46
C GLN A 1137 -22.36 44.33 -37.62
N ALA A 1138 -21.26 43.83 -38.20
CA ALA A 1138 -20.57 44.49 -39.32
C ALA A 1138 -21.45 44.55 -40.58
N ASN A 1139 -22.16 43.46 -40.88
CA ASN A 1139 -22.98 43.34 -42.09
C ASN A 1139 -24.47 43.62 -41.87
N SER A 1140 -24.89 43.92 -40.64
CA SER A 1140 -26.30 44.10 -40.25
C SER A 1140 -27.19 42.90 -40.61
N TRP A 1141 -26.66 41.68 -40.41
CA TRP A 1141 -27.38 40.42 -40.67
C TRP A 1141 -28.00 39.86 -39.38
N SER A 1142 -29.12 39.13 -39.51
CA SER A 1142 -29.67 38.37 -38.38
C SER A 1142 -28.72 37.23 -38.01
N LEU A 1143 -28.54 36.97 -36.71
CA LEU A 1143 -27.73 35.86 -36.23
C LEU A 1143 -28.23 34.52 -36.79
N GLU A 1144 -29.55 34.34 -36.91
CA GLU A 1144 -30.19 33.10 -37.39
C GLU A 1144 -29.89 32.80 -38.87
N GLU A 1145 -29.57 33.81 -39.66
CA GLU A 1145 -29.27 33.67 -41.08
C GLU A 1145 -27.80 33.30 -41.34
N LEU A 1146 -26.96 33.25 -40.30
CA LEU A 1146 -25.52 32.98 -40.43
C LEU A 1146 -25.20 31.50 -40.32
N GLN A 1147 -24.49 30.97 -41.31
CA GLN A 1147 -23.90 29.62 -41.32
C GLN A 1147 -22.37 29.72 -41.33
N LEU A 1148 -21.71 28.79 -40.63
CA LEU A 1148 -20.25 28.67 -40.62
C LEU A 1148 -19.79 27.82 -41.80
N ASP A 1149 -18.95 28.39 -42.66
CA ASP A 1149 -18.24 27.69 -43.72
C ASP A 1149 -16.75 27.65 -43.37
N VAL A 1150 -16.11 26.49 -43.59
CA VAL A 1150 -14.74 26.24 -43.17
C VAL A 1150 -13.89 25.90 -44.37
N THR A 1151 -12.78 26.63 -44.52
CA THR A 1151 -11.80 26.40 -45.57
C THR A 1151 -10.45 26.06 -44.95
N ILE A 1152 -9.93 24.89 -45.29
CA ILE A 1152 -8.59 24.44 -44.88
C ILE A 1152 -7.64 24.73 -46.05
N GLY A 1153 -6.63 25.58 -45.84
CA GLY A 1153 -5.66 25.92 -46.90
C GLY A 1153 -4.55 24.87 -47.05
N ASP A 1154 -3.81 24.91 -48.15
CA ASP A 1154 -2.66 24.02 -48.40
C ASP A 1154 -1.31 24.66 -47.99
N GLY A 1155 -1.33 25.79 -47.25
CA GLY A 1155 -0.14 26.52 -46.76
C GLY A 1155 -0.50 27.79 -45.97
N ASP A 1156 0.50 28.58 -45.55
CA ASP A 1156 0.34 29.76 -44.67
C ASP A 1156 -0.30 31.00 -45.33
N ASN A 1157 -0.39 31.04 -46.68
CA ASN A 1157 -0.91 32.18 -47.42
C ASN A 1157 -2.36 31.92 -47.90
N ILE A 1158 -3.33 32.18 -47.02
CA ILE A 1158 -4.76 32.16 -47.37
C ILE A 1158 -5.27 33.61 -47.40
N ALA A 1159 -5.93 34.02 -48.48
CA ALA A 1159 -6.50 35.36 -48.60
C ALA A 1159 -7.60 35.57 -47.55
N THR A 1160 -7.41 36.55 -46.66
CA THR A 1160 -8.36 36.93 -45.61
C THR A 1160 -9.42 37.89 -46.15
N ASP A 1161 -10.67 37.44 -46.17
CA ASP A 1161 -11.85 38.29 -46.44
C ASP A 1161 -12.33 38.97 -45.14
N GLU A 1162 -13.09 40.06 -45.24
CA GLU A 1162 -13.66 40.76 -44.09
C GLU A 1162 -14.62 39.88 -43.26
N CYS A 1163 -15.09 38.75 -43.80
CA CYS A 1163 -15.97 37.82 -43.08
C CYS A 1163 -15.27 36.58 -42.50
N SER A 1164 -13.93 36.53 -42.53
CA SER A 1164 -13.14 35.34 -42.18
C SER A 1164 -12.23 35.55 -40.97
N PHE A 1165 -12.02 34.49 -40.18
CA PHE A 1165 -11.14 34.43 -39.01
C PHE A 1165 -10.17 33.25 -39.12
N ALA A 1166 -8.89 33.47 -38.80
CA ALA A 1166 -7.86 32.44 -38.89
C ALA A 1166 -7.71 31.67 -37.56
N VAL A 1167 -7.68 30.34 -37.64
CA VAL A 1167 -7.49 29.45 -36.50
C VAL A 1167 -6.32 28.50 -36.76
N THR A 1168 -5.52 28.25 -35.73
CA THR A 1168 -4.35 27.36 -35.77
C THR A 1168 -4.41 26.28 -34.68
N GLY A 1169 -3.56 25.27 -34.82
CA GLY A 1169 -3.44 24.19 -33.83
C GLY A 1169 -4.58 23.17 -33.84
N LEU A 1170 -5.44 23.19 -34.87
CA LEU A 1170 -6.46 22.17 -35.07
C LEU A 1170 -5.80 20.87 -35.54
N LYS A 1171 -6.32 19.74 -35.08
CA LYS A 1171 -5.90 18.42 -35.54
C LYS A 1171 -7.09 17.63 -36.06
N LEU A 1172 -6.92 16.99 -37.21
CA LEU A 1172 -7.92 16.09 -37.76
C LEU A 1172 -7.61 14.66 -37.34
N GLN A 1173 -8.61 13.96 -36.81
CA GLN A 1173 -8.47 12.59 -36.33
C GLN A 1173 -9.13 11.62 -37.33
N GLY A 1174 -8.37 10.62 -37.81
CA GLY A 1174 -8.87 9.55 -38.67
C GLY A 1174 -9.02 9.89 -40.16
N ALA A 1175 -8.71 11.12 -40.57
CA ALA A 1175 -8.69 11.57 -41.96
C ALA A 1175 -7.50 12.50 -42.21
N LEU A 1176 -7.17 12.69 -43.49
CA LEU A 1176 -6.25 13.70 -44.00
C LEU A 1176 -7.08 14.72 -44.78
N CYS A 1177 -6.77 16.00 -44.63
CA CYS A 1177 -7.32 17.04 -45.49
C CYS A 1177 -6.26 17.46 -46.50
N LYS A 1178 -6.61 17.46 -47.79
CA LYS A 1178 -5.78 17.97 -48.88
C LYS A 1178 -6.67 18.66 -49.91
N ASP A 1179 -6.29 19.83 -50.40
CA ASP A 1179 -7.07 20.59 -51.38
C ASP A 1179 -8.51 20.87 -50.91
N ASN A 1180 -8.68 21.14 -49.61
CA ASN A 1180 -9.99 21.29 -48.92
C ASN A 1180 -10.95 20.08 -49.09
N GLN A 1181 -10.41 18.87 -49.29
CA GLN A 1181 -11.13 17.61 -49.37
C GLN A 1181 -10.62 16.58 -48.35
N LEU A 1182 -11.54 15.77 -47.83
CA LEU A 1182 -11.25 14.70 -46.87
C LEU A 1182 -10.87 13.40 -47.57
N TYR A 1183 -9.75 12.82 -47.12
CA TYR A 1183 -9.26 11.50 -47.51
C TYR A 1183 -9.13 10.61 -46.26
N LEU A 1184 -9.60 9.37 -46.36
CA LEU A 1184 -9.29 8.37 -45.34
C LEU A 1184 -7.78 8.08 -45.29
N THR A 1185 -7.23 8.07 -44.08
CA THR A 1185 -5.82 7.79 -43.83
C THR A 1185 -5.66 6.75 -42.73
N SER A 1186 -4.53 6.05 -42.73
CA SER A 1186 -4.13 5.18 -41.63
C SER A 1186 -3.57 5.96 -40.44
N THR A 1187 -3.12 7.21 -40.64
CA THR A 1187 -2.63 8.08 -39.55
C THR A 1187 -3.76 8.43 -38.59
N ILE A 1188 -3.50 8.40 -37.27
CA ILE A 1188 -4.58 8.67 -36.30
C ILE A 1188 -4.88 10.15 -36.21
N MET A 1189 -3.85 10.99 -36.18
CA MET A 1189 -3.98 12.44 -36.15
C MET A 1189 -3.10 13.07 -37.23
N THR A 1190 -3.62 14.11 -37.86
CA THR A 1190 -2.88 14.97 -38.79
C THR A 1190 -3.08 16.41 -38.35
N ASP A 1191 -1.98 17.15 -38.25
CA ASP A 1191 -2.06 18.59 -37.98
C ASP A 1191 -2.73 19.29 -39.16
N LEU A 1192 -3.72 20.11 -38.87
CA LEU A 1192 -4.33 20.96 -39.89
C LEU A 1192 -3.51 22.25 -40.01
N PRO A 1193 -3.25 22.71 -41.25
CA PRO A 1193 -2.70 24.04 -41.48
C PRO A 1193 -3.70 25.12 -41.02
N VAL A 1194 -3.33 26.39 -41.20
CA VAL A 1194 -4.20 27.53 -40.86
C VAL A 1194 -5.60 27.30 -41.46
N THR A 1195 -6.60 27.23 -40.58
CA THR A 1195 -7.99 26.94 -40.93
C THR A 1195 -8.80 28.22 -40.85
N MET A 1196 -9.50 28.56 -41.93
CA MET A 1196 -10.30 29.77 -42.00
C MET A 1196 -11.76 29.48 -41.66
N LEU A 1197 -12.27 30.20 -40.67
CA LEU A 1197 -13.68 30.21 -40.26
C LEU A 1197 -14.37 31.40 -40.92
N ARG A 1198 -15.30 31.15 -41.85
CA ARG A 1198 -16.05 32.20 -42.55
C ARG A 1198 -17.53 32.13 -42.21
N TRP A 1199 -18.11 33.26 -41.83
CA TRP A 1199 -19.58 33.36 -41.64
C TRP A 1199 -20.23 33.84 -42.93
N SER A 1200 -21.14 33.04 -43.48
CA SER A 1200 -21.90 33.35 -44.69
C SER A 1200 -23.40 33.40 -44.40
N ARG A 1201 -24.15 34.15 -45.20
CA ARG A 1201 -25.62 34.21 -45.12
C ARG A 1201 -26.21 32.97 -45.79
N SER A 1202 -27.08 32.25 -45.09
CA SER A 1202 -27.77 31.06 -45.59
C SER A 1202 -28.64 31.41 -46.80
N SER A 1203 -28.30 30.87 -47.96
CA SER A 1203 -29.14 30.87 -49.17
C SER A 1203 -30.06 29.64 -49.10
N SER A 1204 -31.36 29.84 -49.33
CA SER A 1204 -32.41 28.83 -49.15
C SER A 1204 -32.38 27.64 -50.14
N ASP A 1205 -31.32 27.46 -50.94
CA ASP A 1205 -31.25 26.47 -52.03
C ASP A 1205 -29.96 25.61 -52.08
N ASP A 1206 -28.97 25.80 -51.20
CA ASP A 1206 -27.79 24.93 -51.19
C ASP A 1206 -28.05 23.62 -50.42
N VAL A 1207 -28.68 22.67 -51.11
CA VAL A 1207 -28.77 21.28 -50.65
C VAL A 1207 -27.33 20.79 -50.43
N LYS A 1208 -27.03 20.34 -49.19
CA LYS A 1208 -25.76 19.73 -48.73
C LYS A 1208 -25.38 18.43 -49.50
N ARG A 1209 -25.34 18.45 -50.83
CA ARG A 1209 -24.94 17.30 -51.66
C ARG A 1209 -23.42 17.21 -51.68
N GLY A 1210 -22.88 16.15 -51.07
CA GLY A 1210 -21.44 15.83 -51.10
C GLY A 1210 -20.60 16.39 -49.94
N LYS A 1211 -21.19 17.11 -48.98
CA LYS A 1211 -20.52 17.56 -47.76
C LYS A 1211 -20.76 16.60 -46.59
N LEU A 1212 -19.71 16.25 -45.87
CA LEU A 1212 -19.71 15.46 -44.64
C LEU A 1212 -19.63 16.39 -43.43
N SER A 1213 -20.56 16.23 -42.49
CA SER A 1213 -20.57 17.02 -41.25
C SER A 1213 -19.71 16.35 -40.18
N LEU A 1214 -18.67 17.05 -39.72
CA LEU A 1214 -17.73 16.59 -38.70
C LEU A 1214 -17.91 17.36 -37.38
N PRO A 1215 -17.80 16.68 -36.22
CA PRO A 1215 -17.76 17.35 -34.93
C PRO A 1215 -16.38 17.99 -34.67
N VAL A 1216 -16.38 19.18 -34.07
CA VAL A 1216 -15.17 19.84 -33.54
C VAL A 1216 -15.22 19.78 -32.02
N TYR A 1217 -14.35 18.97 -31.42
CA TYR A 1217 -14.26 18.80 -29.98
C TYR A 1217 -13.12 19.64 -29.38
N LEU A 1218 -13.30 20.06 -28.12
CA LEU A 1218 -12.27 20.81 -27.40
C LEU A 1218 -10.93 20.06 -27.36
N ASN A 1219 -10.95 18.78 -27.00
CA ASN A 1219 -9.76 17.94 -26.86
C ASN A 1219 -10.08 16.47 -27.22
N SER A 1220 -9.08 15.59 -27.11
CA SER A 1220 -9.22 14.18 -27.52
C SER A 1220 -10.25 13.41 -26.71
N THR A 1221 -10.69 13.90 -25.54
CA THR A 1221 -11.71 13.23 -24.72
C THR A 1221 -13.08 13.18 -25.40
N ARG A 1222 -13.34 14.04 -26.40
CA ARG A 1222 -14.62 14.17 -27.12
C ARG A 1222 -15.84 14.40 -26.23
N THR A 1223 -15.62 14.93 -25.03
CA THR A 1223 -16.69 15.23 -24.06
C THR A 1223 -17.40 16.55 -24.35
N GLU A 1224 -16.67 17.55 -24.83
CA GLU A 1224 -17.15 18.91 -25.09
C GLU A 1224 -17.12 19.20 -26.60
N LEU A 1225 -18.30 19.22 -27.22
CA LEU A 1225 -18.51 19.59 -28.62
C LEU A 1225 -18.61 21.12 -28.71
N LEU A 1226 -17.69 21.75 -29.47
CA LEU A 1226 -17.69 23.20 -29.63
C LEU A 1226 -18.63 23.65 -30.77
N PHE A 1227 -18.49 23.03 -31.94
CA PHE A 1227 -19.32 23.30 -33.12
C PHE A 1227 -19.15 22.19 -34.16
N THR A 1228 -19.83 22.33 -35.31
CA THR A 1228 -19.84 21.35 -36.41
C THR A 1228 -19.31 22.00 -37.68
N VAL A 1229 -18.54 21.26 -38.47
CA VAL A 1229 -17.98 21.74 -39.75
C VAL A 1229 -18.39 20.82 -40.89
N ASP A 1230 -18.77 21.39 -42.02
CA ASP A 1230 -19.17 20.65 -43.21
C ASP A 1230 -18.04 20.70 -44.26
N LEU A 1231 -17.40 19.56 -44.54
CA LEU A 1231 -16.26 19.45 -45.47
C LEU A 1231 -16.56 18.52 -46.65
N ASN A 1232 -15.92 18.73 -47.80
CA ASN A 1232 -16.12 17.89 -48.98
C ASN A 1232 -15.37 16.55 -48.84
N THR A 1233 -16.00 15.45 -49.24
CA THR A 1233 -15.32 14.14 -49.34
C THR A 1233 -14.68 13.97 -50.71
N ALA A 1234 -13.48 13.36 -50.75
CA ALA A 1234 -12.82 13.04 -52.02
C ALA A 1234 -13.68 12.12 -52.92
N PRO A 1235 -13.58 12.25 -54.26
CA PRO A 1235 -14.33 11.41 -55.19
C PRO A 1235 -14.01 9.91 -54.99
N HIS A 1236 -15.03 9.06 -55.10
CA HIS A 1236 -14.98 7.60 -54.88
C HIS A 1236 -14.78 7.12 -53.43
N GLN A 1237 -14.86 7.99 -52.42
CA GLN A 1237 -14.91 7.57 -51.01
C GLN A 1237 -16.35 7.58 -50.50
N ASP A 1238 -16.79 6.47 -49.91
CA ASP A 1238 -18.11 6.34 -49.32
C ASP A 1238 -18.20 7.14 -47.99
N PRO A 1239 -19.14 8.10 -47.86
CA PRO A 1239 -19.37 8.83 -46.61
C PRO A 1239 -19.53 7.94 -45.38
N HIS A 1240 -20.08 6.72 -45.56
CA HIS A 1240 -20.24 5.74 -44.50
C HIS A 1240 -18.92 5.37 -43.81
N SER A 1241 -17.84 5.28 -44.58
CA SER A 1241 -16.53 4.86 -44.08
C SER A 1241 -15.93 5.90 -43.13
N PHE A 1242 -16.27 7.18 -43.30
CA PHE A 1242 -15.84 8.25 -42.40
C PHE A 1242 -16.57 8.21 -41.06
N TYR A 1243 -17.85 7.83 -41.06
CA TYR A 1243 -18.59 7.62 -39.81
C TYR A 1243 -18.02 6.44 -39.03
N GLU A 1244 -17.79 5.28 -39.68
CA GLU A 1244 -17.16 4.11 -39.03
C GLU A 1244 -15.78 4.44 -38.44
N ARG A 1245 -15.02 5.31 -39.13
CA ARG A 1245 -13.72 5.80 -38.68
C ARG A 1245 -13.78 6.74 -37.49
N GLY A 1246 -14.97 7.29 -37.19
CA GLY A 1246 -15.17 8.28 -36.15
C GLY A 1246 -14.37 9.56 -36.39
N VAL A 1247 -14.36 10.07 -37.64
CA VAL A 1247 -13.57 11.28 -37.98
C VAL A 1247 -14.07 12.49 -37.19
N ALA A 1248 -13.14 13.23 -36.60
CA ALA A 1248 -13.43 14.43 -35.82
C ALA A 1248 -12.27 15.43 -35.88
N VAL A 1249 -12.56 16.71 -35.62
CA VAL A 1249 -11.54 17.75 -35.45
C VAL A 1249 -11.34 18.02 -33.96
N LEU A 1250 -10.10 18.17 -33.53
CA LEU A 1250 -9.72 18.47 -32.14
C LEU A 1250 -9.05 19.84 -32.09
N THR A 1251 -9.36 20.65 -31.07
CA THR A 1251 -8.76 21.98 -30.93
C THR A 1251 -7.50 22.01 -30.06
N SER A 1252 -7.35 21.06 -29.13
CA SER A 1252 -6.17 20.91 -28.28
C SER A 1252 -5.78 19.44 -28.09
N THR A 1253 -4.48 19.17 -28.18
CA THR A 1253 -3.90 17.87 -27.79
C THR A 1253 -2.85 17.96 -26.69
N ALA A 1254 -2.59 19.15 -26.16
CA ALA A 1254 -1.47 19.40 -25.25
C ALA A 1254 -1.66 18.80 -23.84
N LEU A 1255 -2.91 18.61 -23.41
CA LEU A 1255 -3.26 18.13 -22.07
C LEU A 1255 -3.65 16.64 -22.03
N ASN A 1256 -3.49 15.91 -23.14
CA ASN A 1256 -3.99 14.53 -23.29
C ASN A 1256 -2.92 13.46 -23.07
#